data_AF-A0A7S4G0Z3-F1
#
_entry.id   AF-A0A7S4G0Z3-F1
#
_cell.length_a   1.000
_cell.length_b   1.000
_cell.length_c   1.000
_cell.angle_alpha   90.00
_cell.angle_beta   90.00
_cell.angle_gamma   90.00
#
_symmetry.space_group_name_H-M   'P 1'
#
loop_
_entity.id
_entity.type
_entity.pdbx_description
1 polymer ?
#
loop_
_entity_poly.entity_id
_entity_poly.type
_entity_poly.pdbx_seq_one_letter_code
_entity_poly.pdbx_strand_id
1 'polypeptide(L)'
;MGRPHGLIYLCFLALFDLVTGSYMSTRVPQELGFRHVQRAVDAQPKSGVLCLIDNHDRALDTNRWWVPAIAPKSADEAQPRQITPLPYMLTMQNFELRVSYPWVKASADDVRTIIEPRNNDWVFTTQSPPSAFCLQRGDQLTASFAWYTPTANSTATVMKGHFAQGTPYITTEFTAAAPVISTRQTLRKFFVDGKPVDCKGESRSGKEYIVQLADSDTEWMLWFPEDTAVVCNSESALTTLRVMDTSFTGVVRLALSNNCTTADRSPTTGEVSWHCEKSGGAHSSRDQLHYKEALRKGREVYPDAADVQLSRTLEKVSYSLQWKTAGCWSAAATGPLLMIALPHHIKQMEQTPNIAILHAGGHRNLAGYTTPVMTSNNHWDMSIEIQPIPWLGIPDLTKVPQIREALVDNDGSFDLAPDAANGMIDPYNAGKLLARMARLALIADSTGEKKILESLLTRLQKYLALWLHPEKNNVLMYDATWGGVISCGCRYEGFGSTAYCANNATRLECPAFSDVGFDFGNAWYNDHHFHYGYLIYAAAVVAKYRTAWAAKNDDHIQLLIRDIANPNSNDPHFPQHRLFDWYRGHSWASGIVASPNGLNQESGTEALNAHYGLYLYGVATGNELLAMTGQTMLLTEAKSLQSYWQVHPDSNAYPPEYQHDIAGIVWDRLVEHHSFFGKQPFFVYGIQLIPITPVVHIAIDLHWLRKGFPTWQKSCSQDRSLCEESGFVSFMIAAQALLNKEAAWKAALELDQSVFAASCAGGNGNSLTNLLHFVASSQSITVVPAEIRYSWPIVLMGWLVLCVIAVLMLFFAGYGSAIRMVCCNWDSQAAWLSEEEDEIEVNDMPICTELSFGPGHEFESAHTLSAATKYGTTS
;
A
#
# COMPACT_ATOMS: atom_id res chain seq x y z
N MET A 1 -13.09 -1.57 -52.32
CA MET A 1 -13.41 -0.26 -51.70
C MET A 1 -14.48 -0.53 -50.63
N GLY A 2 -14.27 -0.51 -49.32
CA GLY A 2 -13.10 -0.15 -48.51
C GLY A 2 -13.39 0.88 -47.41
N ARG A 3 -14.34 0.61 -46.49
CA ARG A 3 -14.67 1.34 -45.22
C ARG A 3 -15.35 2.72 -45.35
N PRO A 4 -16.09 3.23 -44.32
CA PRO A 4 -16.02 2.87 -42.90
C PRO A 4 -17.36 2.66 -42.15
N HIS A 5 -17.47 1.52 -41.45
CA HIS A 5 -18.36 1.35 -40.28
C HIS A 5 -17.57 1.23 -38.96
N GLY A 6 -16.26 1.52 -38.99
CA GLY A 6 -15.39 1.47 -37.81
C GLY A 6 -15.27 2.77 -37.01
N LEU A 7 -15.64 3.93 -37.56
CA LEU A 7 -15.50 5.22 -36.85
C LEU A 7 -16.65 5.51 -35.87
N ILE A 8 -17.85 5.00 -36.14
CA ILE A 8 -19.03 5.29 -35.30
C ILE A 8 -18.97 4.51 -33.97
N TYR A 9 -18.40 3.31 -33.97
CA TYR A 9 -18.24 2.50 -32.75
C TYR A 9 -17.16 3.06 -31.80
N LEU A 10 -16.08 3.63 -32.35
CA LEU A 10 -15.05 4.31 -31.57
C LEU A 10 -15.55 5.66 -31.00
N CYS A 11 -16.37 6.39 -31.74
CA CYS A 11 -17.03 7.59 -31.21
C CYS A 11 -18.04 7.24 -30.12
N PHE A 12 -18.79 6.13 -30.22
CA PHE A 12 -19.72 5.73 -29.17
C PHE A 12 -19.02 5.24 -27.90
N LEU A 13 -17.87 4.57 -27.99
CA LEU A 13 -17.05 4.21 -26.82
C LEU A 13 -16.40 5.45 -26.18
N ALA A 14 -15.87 6.38 -26.98
CA ALA A 14 -15.33 7.65 -26.45
C ALA A 14 -16.42 8.57 -25.87
N LEU A 15 -17.64 8.56 -26.43
CA LEU A 15 -18.80 9.27 -25.85
C LEU A 15 -19.38 8.54 -24.64
N PHE A 16 -19.28 7.21 -24.55
CA PHE A 16 -19.60 6.48 -23.33
C PHE A 16 -18.60 6.84 -22.23
N ASP A 17 -17.29 6.87 -22.49
CA ASP A 17 -16.29 7.32 -21.51
C ASP A 17 -16.47 8.79 -21.09
N LEU A 18 -17.01 9.64 -21.97
CA LEU A 18 -17.40 11.04 -21.65
C LEU A 18 -18.71 11.15 -20.84
N VAL A 19 -19.54 10.10 -20.81
CA VAL A 19 -20.84 10.06 -20.09
C VAL A 19 -20.81 9.11 -18.88
N THR A 20 -19.84 8.21 -18.79
CA THR A 20 -19.62 7.28 -17.67
C THR A 20 -18.34 7.63 -16.91
N GLY A 21 -18.45 8.60 -15.99
CA GLY A 21 -17.80 8.67 -14.66
C GLY A 21 -16.29 8.46 -14.46
N SER A 22 -15.51 7.98 -15.43
CA SER A 22 -14.14 7.47 -15.23
C SER A 22 -13.05 8.55 -15.36
N TYR A 23 -13.42 9.83 -15.28
CA TYR A 23 -12.49 10.94 -15.46
C TYR A 23 -11.75 11.27 -14.15
N MET A 24 -10.43 11.21 -14.20
CA MET A 24 -9.57 11.85 -13.20
C MET A 24 -9.27 13.28 -13.65
N SER A 25 -9.53 14.25 -12.78
CA SER A 25 -9.17 15.64 -12.99
C SER A 25 -7.66 15.76 -13.18
N THR A 26 -7.25 16.51 -14.19
CA THR A 26 -5.86 16.95 -14.40
C THR A 26 -5.72 18.46 -14.21
N ARG A 27 -6.74 19.11 -13.62
CA ARG A 27 -6.75 20.55 -13.45
C ARG A 27 -5.54 21.03 -12.68
N VAL A 28 -5.05 22.18 -13.12
CA VAL A 28 -3.88 22.84 -12.58
C VAL A 28 -4.23 23.39 -11.18
N PRO A 29 -3.45 23.11 -10.12
CA PRO A 29 -3.79 23.54 -8.75
C PRO A 29 -4.02 25.05 -8.58
N GLN A 30 -3.32 25.90 -9.36
CA GLN A 30 -3.55 27.35 -9.35
C GLN A 30 -4.96 27.73 -9.79
N GLU A 31 -5.53 27.02 -10.76
CA GLU A 31 -6.90 27.29 -11.26
C GLU A 31 -7.95 26.99 -10.19
N LEU A 32 -7.62 26.12 -9.24
CA LEU A 32 -8.43 25.82 -8.06
C LEU A 32 -8.18 26.79 -6.89
N GLY A 33 -7.29 27.78 -7.08
CA GLY A 33 -6.97 28.83 -6.12
C GLY A 33 -5.81 28.52 -5.18
N PHE A 34 -5.17 27.34 -5.28
CA PHE A 34 -4.10 26.96 -4.36
C PHE A 34 -2.84 27.76 -4.65
N ARG A 35 -2.23 28.31 -3.59
CA ARG A 35 -0.97 29.05 -3.73
C ARG A 35 0.13 28.09 -4.14
N HIS A 36 0.95 28.55 -5.09
CA HIS A 36 2.16 27.86 -5.50
C HIS A 36 3.36 28.31 -4.70
N VAL A 37 4.20 27.34 -4.35
CA VAL A 37 5.52 27.62 -3.82
C VAL A 37 6.58 26.83 -4.54
N GLN A 38 7.75 27.45 -4.58
CA GLN A 38 8.99 26.85 -4.99
C GLN A 38 9.89 26.80 -3.77
N ARG A 39 10.41 25.62 -3.44
CA ARG A 39 11.30 25.45 -2.29
C ARG A 39 12.64 26.13 -2.54
N ALA A 40 13.30 26.53 -1.46
CA ALA A 40 14.70 26.97 -1.50
C ALA A 40 15.62 25.79 -1.89
N VAL A 41 16.80 26.10 -2.46
CA VAL A 41 17.74 25.14 -3.08
C VAL A 41 18.11 23.96 -2.18
N ASP A 42 18.17 24.18 -0.87
CA ASP A 42 18.51 23.19 0.15
C ASP A 42 17.39 22.18 0.44
N ALA A 43 16.14 22.52 0.12
CA ALA A 43 14.97 21.64 0.24
C ALA A 43 14.48 21.09 -1.12
N GLN A 44 15.17 21.45 -2.22
CA GLN A 44 15.02 20.78 -3.52
C GLN A 44 15.91 19.53 -3.57
N PRO A 45 15.59 18.54 -4.42
CA PRO A 45 16.60 17.57 -4.84
C PRO A 45 17.78 18.37 -5.41
N LYS A 46 18.99 18.24 -4.83
CA LYS A 46 20.15 19.05 -5.26
C LYS A 46 20.32 18.95 -6.77
N SER A 47 20.54 20.07 -7.46
CA SER A 47 20.63 20.13 -8.94
C SER A 47 21.67 19.18 -9.56
N GLY A 48 22.69 18.76 -8.79
CA GLY A 48 23.66 17.76 -9.22
C GLY A 48 23.19 16.30 -9.14
N VAL A 49 22.04 16.03 -8.49
CA VAL A 49 21.52 14.69 -8.19
C VAL A 49 20.31 14.32 -9.08
N LEU A 50 19.81 15.25 -9.90
CA LEU A 50 18.81 14.99 -10.94
C LEU A 50 19.38 15.31 -12.32
N CYS A 51 19.28 14.36 -13.25
CA CYS A 51 19.64 14.52 -14.66
C CYS A 51 18.61 13.76 -15.51
N LEU A 52 17.34 14.06 -15.25
CA LEU A 52 16.22 13.35 -15.84
C LEU A 52 16.24 13.47 -17.36
N ILE A 53 16.00 12.35 -18.05
CA ILE A 53 16.02 12.28 -19.52
C ILE A 53 14.74 12.87 -20.12
N ASP A 54 13.68 13.00 -19.33
CA ASP A 54 12.34 13.45 -19.71
C ASP A 54 12.10 14.96 -19.47
N ASN A 55 13.16 15.77 -19.41
CA ASN A 55 13.13 17.23 -19.20
C ASN A 55 12.41 17.72 -17.92
N HIS A 56 12.02 16.83 -16.99
CA HIS A 56 11.34 17.17 -15.74
C HIS A 56 9.91 17.75 -15.92
N ASP A 57 9.20 17.38 -17.00
CA ASP A 57 7.84 17.84 -17.25
C ASP A 57 6.77 17.19 -16.33
N ARG A 58 7.19 16.36 -15.36
CA ARG A 58 6.32 15.65 -14.41
C ARG A 58 6.71 15.90 -12.96
N ALA A 59 5.73 15.78 -12.06
CA ALA A 59 5.94 15.76 -10.62
C ALA A 59 6.87 14.63 -10.17
N LEU A 60 7.62 14.86 -9.10
CA LEU A 60 8.57 13.92 -8.52
C LEU A 60 7.89 13.05 -7.44
N ASP A 61 8.24 11.77 -7.40
CA ASP A 61 7.89 10.92 -6.27
C ASP A 61 8.61 11.39 -4.99
N THR A 62 7.94 11.19 -3.85
CA THR A 62 8.38 11.67 -2.53
C THR A 62 8.49 10.55 -1.49
N ASN A 63 7.75 9.44 -1.67
CA ASN A 63 7.65 8.34 -0.69
C ASN A 63 8.02 6.98 -1.33
N ARG A 64 8.82 7.00 -2.40
CA ARG A 64 9.24 5.82 -3.16
C ARG A 64 10.57 5.29 -2.66
N TRP A 65 10.80 3.98 -2.74
CA TRP A 65 12.01 3.29 -2.25
C TRP A 65 13.35 3.86 -2.75
N TRP A 66 13.36 4.55 -3.90
CA TRP A 66 14.55 5.19 -4.46
C TRP A 66 14.72 6.67 -4.06
N VAL A 67 13.69 7.32 -3.50
CA VAL A 67 13.74 8.73 -3.07
C VAL A 67 14.84 9.01 -2.04
N PRO A 68 15.16 8.12 -1.08
CA PRO A 68 16.30 8.34 -0.19
C PRO A 68 17.65 8.60 -0.89
N ALA A 69 17.82 8.18 -2.16
CA ALA A 69 18.99 8.53 -2.96
C ALA A 69 18.99 10.00 -3.43
N ILE A 70 17.82 10.60 -3.67
CA ILE A 70 17.70 11.98 -4.17
C ILE A 70 17.21 12.98 -3.12
N ALA A 71 16.86 12.50 -1.93
CA ALA A 71 16.38 13.31 -0.82
C ALA A 71 17.28 14.53 -0.55
N PRO A 72 16.70 15.69 -0.19
CA PRO A 72 17.47 16.84 0.27
C PRO A 72 18.38 16.44 1.42
N LYS A 73 19.59 16.99 1.45
CA LYS A 73 20.56 16.80 2.53
C LYS A 73 21.26 18.10 2.87
N SER A 74 21.32 18.43 4.15
CA SER A 74 22.12 19.56 4.61
C SER A 74 23.61 19.27 4.36
N ALA A 75 24.44 20.32 4.33
CA ALA A 75 25.88 20.15 4.13
C ALA A 75 26.55 19.35 5.27
N ASP A 76 25.95 19.39 6.47
CA ASP A 76 26.46 18.74 7.68
C ASP A 76 25.89 17.32 7.88
N GLU A 77 24.97 16.88 7.02
CA GLU A 77 24.34 15.57 7.14
C GLU A 77 25.25 14.45 6.63
N ALA A 78 25.88 13.74 7.58
CA ALA A 78 26.80 12.64 7.30
C ALA A 78 26.13 11.34 6.80
N GLN A 79 24.78 11.30 6.74
CA GLN A 79 24.08 10.08 6.34
C GLN A 79 24.40 9.73 4.88
N PRO A 80 24.64 8.46 4.54
CA PRO A 80 24.84 8.03 3.17
C PRO A 80 23.52 8.06 2.37
N ARG A 81 23.60 8.24 1.05
CA ARG A 81 22.43 8.14 0.15
C ARG A 81 22.18 6.66 -0.12
N GLN A 82 21.26 6.06 0.61
CA GLN A 82 21.06 4.61 0.62
C GLN A 82 19.64 4.21 0.23
N ILE A 83 19.52 3.17 -0.59
CA ILE A 83 18.23 2.62 -1.05
C ILE A 83 18.21 1.10 -0.87
N THR A 84 17.00 0.54 -0.72
CA THR A 84 16.78 -0.87 -0.39
C THR A 84 15.86 -1.55 -1.41
N PRO A 85 16.34 -1.81 -2.65
CA PRO A 85 15.54 -2.51 -3.67
C PRO A 85 15.21 -3.97 -3.30
N LEU A 86 15.95 -4.56 -2.37
CA LEU A 86 15.95 -5.98 -2.03
C LEU A 86 16.41 -6.90 -3.20
N PRO A 87 17.25 -7.92 -2.90
CA PRO A 87 17.80 -8.28 -1.59
C PRO A 87 18.98 -7.41 -1.14
N TYR A 88 19.46 -6.51 -2.01
CA TYR A 88 20.62 -5.67 -1.74
C TYR A 88 20.24 -4.34 -1.11
N MET A 89 21.24 -3.75 -0.46
CA MET A 89 21.28 -2.34 -0.11
C MET A 89 22.31 -1.63 -0.98
N LEU A 90 21.95 -0.47 -1.51
CA LEU A 90 22.81 0.30 -2.40
C LEU A 90 23.17 1.62 -1.73
N THR A 91 24.46 1.96 -1.71
CA THR A 91 24.94 3.27 -1.27
C THR A 91 25.47 4.04 -2.47
N MET A 92 24.84 5.17 -2.75
CA MET A 92 25.18 6.05 -3.85
C MET A 92 26.20 7.08 -3.39
N GLN A 93 27.35 7.13 -4.07
CA GLN A 93 28.38 8.14 -3.84
C GLN A 93 28.78 8.78 -5.17
N ASN A 94 29.40 9.96 -5.09
CA ASN A 94 29.78 10.73 -6.28
C ASN A 94 30.74 9.98 -7.20
N PHE A 95 31.63 9.14 -6.65
CA PHE A 95 32.69 8.46 -7.39
C PHE A 95 32.50 6.95 -7.50
N GLU A 96 31.48 6.39 -6.84
CA GLU A 96 31.26 4.95 -6.80
C GLU A 96 29.81 4.58 -6.41
N LEU A 97 29.45 3.36 -6.77
CA LEU A 97 28.28 2.65 -6.26
C LEU A 97 28.76 1.57 -5.30
N ARG A 98 28.24 1.54 -4.07
CA ARG A 98 28.44 0.40 -3.16
C ARG A 98 27.21 -0.48 -3.10
N VAL A 99 27.43 -1.79 -3.14
CA VAL A 99 26.43 -2.84 -3.06
C VAL A 99 26.73 -3.66 -1.83
N SER A 100 25.79 -3.70 -0.90
CA SER A 100 25.88 -4.50 0.31
C SER A 100 24.80 -5.57 0.28
N TYR A 101 25.15 -6.79 0.71
CA TYR A 101 24.18 -7.76 1.17
C TYR A 101 24.08 -7.65 2.69
N PRO A 102 23.00 -7.03 3.23
CA PRO A 102 22.92 -6.71 4.65
C PRO A 102 22.70 -7.94 5.50
N TRP A 103 23.13 -7.86 6.75
CA TRP A 103 22.90 -8.88 7.77
C TRP A 103 21.61 -8.59 8.54
N VAL A 104 20.76 -9.59 8.74
CA VAL A 104 19.58 -9.46 9.61
C VAL A 104 19.99 -9.77 11.04
N LYS A 105 19.84 -8.78 11.92
CA LYS A 105 19.94 -8.91 13.37
C LYS A 105 18.54 -8.83 13.97
N ALA A 106 18.26 -9.71 14.93
CA ALA A 106 17.03 -9.68 15.69
C ALA A 106 17.33 -9.65 17.19
N SER A 107 16.44 -9.01 17.93
CA SER A 107 16.33 -9.01 19.38
C SER A 107 14.87 -9.25 19.76
N ALA A 108 14.57 -9.30 21.06
CA ALA A 108 13.20 -9.43 21.53
C ALA A 108 12.28 -8.33 20.98
N ASP A 109 12.78 -7.10 20.84
CA ASP A 109 11.99 -5.90 20.57
C ASP A 109 12.17 -5.33 19.15
N ASP A 110 13.21 -5.76 18.42
CA ASP A 110 13.47 -5.26 17.07
C ASP A 110 14.15 -6.26 16.14
N VAL A 111 13.94 -6.05 14.83
CA VAL A 111 14.68 -6.72 13.75
C VAL A 111 15.26 -5.64 12.84
N ARG A 112 16.55 -5.70 12.54
CA ARG A 112 17.24 -4.66 11.76
C ARG A 112 18.24 -5.23 10.77
N THR A 113 18.42 -4.52 9.67
CA THR A 113 19.51 -4.81 8.72
C THR A 113 20.74 -4.01 9.09
N ILE A 114 21.89 -4.69 9.19
CA ILE A 114 23.19 -4.09 9.47
C ILE A 114 24.05 -4.22 8.22
N ILE A 115 24.66 -3.11 7.82
CA ILE A 115 25.77 -3.10 6.87
C ILE A 115 27.05 -2.97 7.67
N GLU A 116 28.00 -3.88 7.47
CA GLU A 116 29.35 -3.75 8.00
C GLU A 116 30.22 -2.97 6.99
N PRO A 117 30.54 -1.69 7.24
CA PRO A 117 31.13 -0.80 6.23
C PRO A 117 32.56 -1.17 5.82
N ARG A 118 33.20 -2.11 6.53
CA ARG A 118 34.55 -2.58 6.23
C ARG A 118 34.59 -3.89 5.45
N ASN A 119 33.56 -4.72 5.50
CA ASN A 119 33.66 -6.11 5.07
C ASN A 119 32.55 -6.56 4.10
N ASN A 120 31.44 -5.84 3.90
CA ASN A 120 30.30 -6.39 3.12
C ASN A 120 30.00 -5.69 1.79
N ASP A 121 30.82 -4.72 1.39
CA ASP A 121 30.54 -3.91 0.20
C ASP A 121 31.29 -4.44 -1.04
N TRP A 122 30.57 -4.62 -2.13
CA TRP A 122 31.10 -4.55 -3.48
C TRP A 122 31.04 -3.10 -3.96
N VAL A 123 32.15 -2.59 -4.47
CA VAL A 123 32.30 -1.21 -4.95
C VAL A 123 32.48 -1.24 -6.45
N PHE A 124 31.59 -0.56 -7.17
CA PHE A 124 31.67 -0.32 -8.60
C PHE A 124 32.14 1.12 -8.85
N THR A 125 33.24 1.23 -9.59
CA THR A 125 33.76 2.51 -10.09
C THR A 125 34.47 2.25 -11.42
N THR A 126 35.17 3.24 -11.94
CA THR A 126 35.99 3.17 -13.13
C THR A 126 37.46 3.40 -12.76
N GLN A 127 38.39 3.02 -13.63
CA GLN A 127 39.83 3.31 -13.43
C GLN A 127 40.12 4.81 -13.33
N SER A 128 39.26 5.64 -13.90
CA SER A 128 39.25 7.11 -13.76
C SER A 128 37.92 7.49 -13.10
N PRO A 129 37.85 7.48 -11.76
CA PRO A 129 36.59 7.57 -11.04
C PRO A 129 35.77 8.81 -11.43
N PRO A 130 34.43 8.68 -11.54
CA PRO A 130 33.55 9.82 -11.73
C PRO A 130 33.59 10.77 -10.52
N SER A 131 33.04 11.97 -10.65
CA SER A 131 32.99 12.95 -9.55
C SER A 131 31.57 13.39 -9.17
N ALA A 132 30.56 12.87 -9.85
CA ALA A 132 29.16 13.15 -9.58
C ALA A 132 28.27 11.96 -10.00
N PHE A 133 27.08 11.89 -9.41
CA PHE A 133 26.02 10.99 -9.83
C PHE A 133 24.65 11.68 -9.80
N CYS A 134 23.70 11.19 -10.59
CA CYS A 134 22.35 11.73 -10.67
C CYS A 134 21.31 10.67 -11.08
N LEU A 135 20.06 10.88 -10.68
CA LEU A 135 18.90 10.09 -11.13
C LEU A 135 18.56 10.48 -12.57
N GLN A 136 18.45 9.50 -13.47
CA GLN A 136 18.04 9.68 -14.86
C GLN A 136 16.56 9.34 -15.09
N ARG A 137 16.05 8.36 -14.36
CA ARG A 137 14.66 7.90 -14.44
C ARG A 137 14.28 7.19 -13.15
N GLY A 138 13.08 7.46 -12.65
CA GLY A 138 12.41 6.66 -11.63
C GLY A 138 10.96 6.39 -12.03
N ASP A 139 10.45 5.21 -11.67
CA ASP A 139 9.04 4.85 -11.71
C ASP A 139 8.65 4.03 -10.46
N GLN A 140 7.49 3.38 -10.49
CA GLN A 140 6.93 2.67 -9.34
C GLN A 140 7.82 1.50 -8.88
N LEU A 141 8.55 0.83 -9.79
CA LEU A 141 9.34 -0.37 -9.46
C LEU A 141 10.83 -0.24 -9.80
N THR A 142 11.23 0.72 -10.65
CA THR A 142 12.58 0.84 -11.18
C THR A 142 13.17 2.24 -10.98
N ALA A 143 14.50 2.31 -10.93
CA ALA A 143 15.25 3.55 -10.93
C ALA A 143 16.61 3.37 -11.63
N SER A 144 17.01 4.37 -12.42
CA SER A 144 18.32 4.41 -13.07
C SER A 144 19.12 5.65 -12.68
N PHE A 145 20.40 5.44 -12.42
CA PHE A 145 21.33 6.49 -12.00
C PHE A 145 22.55 6.52 -12.90
N ALA A 146 23.01 7.72 -13.25
CA ALA A 146 24.23 7.94 -14.03
C ALA A 146 25.33 8.52 -13.16
N TRP A 147 26.57 8.08 -13.41
CA TRP A 147 27.80 8.65 -12.88
C TRP A 147 28.63 9.24 -14.01
N TYR A 148 29.17 10.42 -13.75
CA TYR A 148 29.86 11.24 -14.74
C TYR A 148 30.87 12.18 -14.07
N THR A 149 31.75 12.76 -14.88
CA THR A 149 32.67 13.83 -14.45
C THR A 149 32.28 15.10 -15.21
N PRO A 150 31.71 16.11 -14.54
CA PRO A 150 31.34 17.36 -15.20
C PRO A 150 32.58 18.03 -15.80
N THR A 151 32.49 18.40 -17.08
CA THR A 151 33.47 19.27 -17.74
C THR A 151 32.75 20.48 -18.33
N ALA A 152 33.49 21.53 -18.69
CA ALA A 152 32.90 22.74 -19.28
C ALA A 152 32.05 22.46 -20.55
N ASN A 153 32.32 21.35 -21.26
CA ASN A 153 31.72 21.02 -22.55
C ASN A 153 31.06 19.63 -22.61
N SER A 154 31.04 18.84 -21.53
CA SER A 154 30.51 17.47 -21.54
C SER A 154 30.10 16.98 -20.14
N THR A 155 28.97 16.27 -20.09
CA THR A 155 28.45 15.50 -18.94
C THR A 155 28.33 14.03 -19.31
N ALA A 156 29.22 13.51 -20.16
CA ALA A 156 29.15 12.14 -20.64
C ALA A 156 29.13 11.14 -19.47
N THR A 157 28.08 10.32 -19.45
CA THR A 157 27.92 9.22 -18.49
C THR A 157 28.99 8.17 -18.78
N VAL A 158 29.75 7.79 -17.75
CA VAL A 158 30.76 6.72 -17.83
C VAL A 158 30.29 5.42 -17.20
N MET A 159 29.32 5.51 -16.28
CA MET A 159 28.70 4.37 -15.61
C MET A 159 27.22 4.68 -15.37
N LYS A 160 26.33 3.73 -15.64
CA LYS A 160 24.88 3.82 -15.39
C LYS A 160 24.41 2.58 -14.64
N GLY A 161 23.75 2.77 -13.51
CA GLY A 161 23.12 1.71 -12.73
C GLY A 161 21.65 1.57 -13.10
N HIS A 162 21.19 0.34 -13.31
CA HIS A 162 19.79 -0.02 -13.59
C HIS A 162 19.26 -0.88 -12.45
N PHE A 163 18.34 -0.34 -11.65
CA PHE A 163 17.85 -0.98 -10.43
C PHE A 163 16.33 -1.16 -10.45
N ALA A 164 15.87 -2.25 -9.84
CA ALA A 164 14.46 -2.53 -9.65
C ALA A 164 14.22 -3.18 -8.29
N GLN A 165 13.03 -3.01 -7.72
CA GLN A 165 12.67 -3.81 -6.55
C GLN A 165 12.62 -5.29 -6.91
N GLY A 166 13.29 -6.12 -6.11
CA GLY A 166 13.33 -7.56 -6.30
C GLY A 166 14.24 -8.04 -7.43
N THR A 167 15.13 -7.24 -8.01
CA THR A 167 16.15 -7.83 -8.91
C THR A 167 17.20 -8.59 -8.09
N PRO A 168 17.52 -9.86 -8.42
CA PRO A 168 18.66 -10.57 -7.81
C PRO A 168 20.01 -10.13 -8.38
N TYR A 169 20.03 -9.19 -9.33
CA TYR A 169 21.25 -8.71 -9.97
C TYR A 169 21.47 -7.22 -9.72
N ILE A 170 22.72 -6.84 -9.58
CA ILE A 170 23.21 -5.48 -9.82
C ILE A 170 23.59 -5.38 -11.27
N THR A 171 22.96 -4.45 -11.99
CA THR A 171 23.19 -4.21 -13.41
C THR A 171 23.83 -2.84 -13.58
N THR A 172 25.07 -2.80 -14.08
CA THR A 172 25.80 -1.57 -14.35
C THR A 172 26.31 -1.54 -15.79
N GLU A 173 25.97 -0.49 -16.50
CA GLU A 173 26.40 -0.23 -17.87
C GLU A 173 27.57 0.74 -17.84
N PHE A 174 28.64 0.44 -18.58
CA PHE A 174 29.79 1.32 -18.72
C PHE A 174 29.90 1.81 -20.17
N THR A 175 30.38 3.05 -20.33
CA THR A 175 30.55 3.68 -21.66
C THR A 175 31.92 4.31 -21.75
N ALA A 176 32.74 3.80 -22.68
CA ALA A 176 34.12 4.25 -22.92
C ALA A 176 34.96 4.39 -21.63
N ALA A 177 34.79 3.47 -20.68
CA ALA A 177 35.42 3.53 -19.37
C ALA A 177 35.66 2.14 -18.80
N ALA A 178 36.90 1.86 -18.39
CA ALA A 178 37.25 0.58 -17.76
C ALA A 178 36.63 0.42 -16.36
N PRO A 179 35.80 -0.61 -16.13
CA PRO A 179 35.30 -0.95 -14.80
C PRO A 179 36.41 -1.33 -13.81
N VAL A 180 36.22 -0.91 -12.56
CA VAL A 180 36.93 -1.42 -11.39
C VAL A 180 35.87 -1.87 -10.39
N ILE A 181 35.89 -3.16 -10.09
CA ILE A 181 34.96 -3.79 -9.15
C ILE A 181 35.79 -4.33 -8.00
N SER A 182 35.50 -3.90 -6.78
CA SER A 182 36.33 -4.26 -5.62
C SER A 182 35.51 -4.61 -4.39
N THR A 183 36.09 -5.36 -3.48
CA THR A 183 35.51 -5.67 -2.17
C THR A 183 36.62 -5.72 -1.13
N ARG A 184 36.32 -5.28 0.09
CA ARG A 184 37.26 -5.33 1.22
C ARG A 184 37.22 -6.68 1.94
N GLN A 185 37.29 -7.74 1.13
CA GLN A 185 37.37 -9.11 1.59
C GLN A 185 38.48 -9.82 0.83
N THR A 186 39.11 -10.79 1.48
CA THR A 186 40.09 -11.69 0.87
C THR A 186 39.40 -12.78 0.07
N LEU A 187 40.07 -13.27 -0.98
CA LEU A 187 39.56 -14.37 -1.78
C LEU A 187 39.90 -15.74 -1.21
N ARG A 188 38.89 -16.61 -1.21
CA ARG A 188 39.04 -18.05 -1.03
C ARG A 188 39.34 -18.74 -2.34
N LYS A 189 38.53 -18.46 -3.38
CA LYS A 189 38.69 -19.01 -4.74
C LYS A 189 38.22 -18.01 -5.77
N PHE A 190 38.83 -18.07 -6.95
CA PHE A 190 38.47 -17.28 -8.10
C PHE A 190 38.40 -18.19 -9.34
N PHE A 191 37.32 -18.06 -10.11
CA PHE A 191 37.11 -18.86 -11.31
C PHE A 191 36.84 -17.96 -12.51
N VAL A 192 37.34 -18.37 -13.67
CA VAL A 192 37.08 -17.74 -14.97
C VAL A 192 36.55 -18.83 -15.90
N ASP A 193 35.32 -18.64 -16.39
CA ASP A 193 34.57 -19.60 -17.20
C ASP A 193 34.63 -21.04 -16.63
N GLY A 194 34.42 -21.14 -15.31
CA GLY A 194 34.42 -22.39 -14.56
C GLY A 194 35.80 -22.97 -14.22
N LYS A 195 36.90 -22.37 -14.68
CA LYS A 195 38.27 -22.83 -14.37
C LYS A 195 38.85 -22.05 -13.19
N PRO A 196 39.39 -22.72 -12.15
CA PRO A 196 40.04 -22.04 -11.04
C PRO A 196 41.33 -21.35 -11.50
N VAL A 197 41.55 -20.13 -11.02
CA VAL A 197 42.72 -19.31 -11.34
C VAL A 197 43.22 -18.54 -10.11
N ASP A 198 44.49 -18.20 -10.09
CA ASP A 198 45.09 -17.36 -9.03
C ASP A 198 44.74 -15.88 -9.25
N CYS A 199 44.38 -15.18 -8.17
CA CYS A 199 44.11 -13.75 -8.16
C CYS A 199 45.34 -12.95 -7.68
N LYS A 200 46.44 -13.01 -8.45
CA LYS A 200 47.76 -12.42 -8.10
C LYS A 200 48.25 -11.38 -9.12
N GLY A 201 47.32 -10.61 -9.70
CA GLY A 201 47.62 -9.53 -10.63
C GLY A 201 47.79 -9.96 -12.09
N GLU A 202 47.60 -11.24 -12.43
CA GLU A 202 47.63 -11.69 -13.82
C GLU A 202 46.29 -11.41 -14.52
N SER A 203 46.36 -11.05 -15.80
CA SER A 203 45.17 -10.86 -16.63
C SER A 203 44.60 -12.22 -17.07
N ARG A 204 43.27 -12.34 -17.01
CA ARG A 204 42.50 -13.51 -17.46
C ARG A 204 41.25 -13.04 -18.20
N SER A 205 41.07 -13.54 -19.42
CA SER A 205 39.88 -13.28 -20.23
C SER A 205 38.82 -14.36 -20.03
N GLY A 206 37.56 -13.94 -19.94
CA GLY A 206 36.40 -14.81 -19.90
C GLY A 206 35.11 -13.99 -19.86
N LYS A 207 33.97 -14.68 -19.80
CA LYS A 207 32.64 -14.04 -19.74
C LYS A 207 31.99 -14.16 -18.38
N GLU A 208 32.28 -15.24 -17.67
CA GLU A 208 31.78 -15.50 -16.32
C GLU A 208 32.94 -15.59 -15.33
N TYR A 209 32.84 -14.79 -14.27
CA TYR A 209 33.77 -14.76 -13.15
C TYR A 209 33.03 -15.17 -11.89
N ILE A 210 33.58 -16.12 -11.14
CA ILE A 210 33.02 -16.53 -9.84
C ILE A 210 34.03 -16.20 -8.75
N VAL A 211 33.56 -15.48 -7.75
CA VAL A 211 34.36 -14.94 -6.66
C VAL A 211 33.85 -15.55 -5.36
N GLN A 212 34.66 -16.39 -4.72
CA GLN A 212 34.37 -16.91 -3.38
C GLN A 212 35.20 -16.14 -2.37
N LEU A 213 34.54 -15.43 -1.47
CA LEU A 213 35.18 -14.61 -0.44
C LEU A 213 35.48 -15.46 0.79
N ALA A 214 36.64 -15.26 1.41
CA ALA A 214 37.05 -16.04 2.57
C ALA A 214 36.41 -15.51 3.88
N ASP A 215 36.22 -14.20 3.99
CA ASP A 215 35.77 -13.56 5.23
C ASP A 215 34.27 -13.77 5.49
N SER A 216 33.45 -13.60 4.44
CA SER A 216 32.00 -13.82 4.53
C SER A 216 31.57 -15.22 4.08
N ASP A 217 32.41 -16.00 3.40
CA ASP A 217 32.03 -17.26 2.73
C ASP A 217 30.91 -17.08 1.68
N THR A 218 30.71 -15.85 1.19
CA THR A 218 29.83 -15.57 0.07
C THR A 218 30.51 -15.87 -1.26
N GLU A 219 29.71 -16.27 -2.23
CA GLU A 219 30.03 -16.55 -3.61
C GLU A 219 29.23 -15.59 -4.47
N TRP A 220 29.93 -14.90 -5.35
CA TRP A 220 29.35 -13.93 -6.27
C TRP A 220 29.70 -14.33 -7.70
N MET A 221 28.72 -14.15 -8.58
CA MET A 221 28.87 -14.37 -10.02
C MET A 221 28.84 -13.02 -10.73
N LEU A 222 29.83 -12.79 -11.58
CA LEU A 222 30.03 -11.58 -12.36
C LEU A 222 30.08 -11.92 -13.85
N TRP A 223 29.30 -11.21 -14.66
CA TRP A 223 29.22 -11.44 -16.10
C TRP A 223 29.54 -10.19 -16.92
N PHE A 224 30.19 -10.41 -18.05
CA PHE A 224 30.60 -9.42 -19.05
C PHE A 224 30.01 -9.73 -20.44
N PRO A 225 29.92 -8.74 -21.34
CA PRO A 225 29.35 -8.90 -22.69
C PRO A 225 30.07 -9.93 -23.56
N GLU A 226 31.39 -9.94 -23.47
CA GLU A 226 32.28 -10.72 -24.28
C GLU A 226 33.49 -11.16 -23.46
N ASP A 227 34.43 -11.88 -24.09
CA ASP A 227 35.65 -12.33 -23.44
C ASP A 227 36.48 -11.12 -22.98
N THR A 228 36.29 -10.72 -21.73
CA THR A 228 36.80 -9.45 -21.21
C THR A 228 38.06 -9.72 -20.41
N ALA A 229 39.18 -9.10 -20.72
CA ALA A 229 40.41 -9.28 -19.95
C ALA A 229 40.33 -8.58 -18.58
N VAL A 230 40.30 -9.35 -17.49
CA VAL A 230 40.24 -8.85 -16.11
C VAL A 230 41.53 -9.19 -15.37
N VAL A 231 42.11 -8.21 -14.70
CA VAL A 231 43.19 -8.40 -13.72
C VAL A 231 42.57 -8.50 -12.34
N CYS A 232 42.78 -9.64 -11.70
CA CYS A 232 42.36 -9.89 -10.33
C CYS A 232 43.56 -9.76 -9.39
N ASN A 233 43.49 -8.87 -8.41
CA ASN A 233 44.45 -8.81 -7.31
C ASN A 233 43.72 -8.87 -5.95
N SER A 234 44.10 -9.83 -5.10
CA SER A 234 43.64 -9.96 -3.71
C SER A 234 44.83 -9.86 -2.75
N GLU A 235 45.04 -8.68 -2.17
CA GLU A 235 46.12 -8.37 -1.22
C GLU A 235 45.57 -7.58 -0.03
N SER A 236 46.12 -7.82 1.18
CA SER A 236 45.85 -7.01 2.38
C SER A 236 44.36 -6.71 2.65
N ALA A 237 43.49 -7.72 2.53
CA ALA A 237 42.03 -7.61 2.69
C ALA A 237 41.32 -6.71 1.68
N LEU A 238 41.89 -6.51 0.50
CA LEU A 238 41.25 -5.87 -0.65
C LEU A 238 41.36 -6.78 -1.87
N THR A 239 40.22 -7.15 -2.41
CA THR A 239 40.10 -7.80 -3.71
C THR A 239 39.66 -6.79 -4.75
N THR A 240 40.38 -6.72 -5.86
CA THR A 240 40.10 -5.84 -6.99
C THR A 240 40.04 -6.63 -8.29
N LEU A 241 39.02 -6.35 -9.09
CA LEU A 241 38.80 -6.84 -10.44
C LEU A 241 38.85 -5.63 -11.37
N ARG A 242 39.96 -5.48 -12.10
CA ARG A 242 40.19 -4.36 -13.01
C ARG A 242 40.09 -4.84 -14.45
N VAL A 243 39.15 -4.29 -15.20
CA VAL A 243 39.04 -4.53 -16.65
C VAL A 243 40.20 -3.83 -17.36
N MET A 244 40.89 -4.52 -18.27
CA MET A 244 42.08 -4.00 -18.94
C MET A 244 41.76 -3.03 -20.07
N ASP A 245 40.65 -3.24 -20.78
CA ASP A 245 40.21 -2.33 -21.84
C ASP A 245 39.76 -0.99 -21.26
N THR A 246 40.57 0.04 -21.46
CA THR A 246 40.30 1.42 -21.01
C THR A 246 39.10 2.05 -21.69
N SER A 247 38.69 1.54 -22.84
CA SER A 247 37.54 1.98 -23.64
C SER A 247 36.32 1.06 -23.54
N PHE A 248 36.29 0.19 -22.52
CA PHE A 248 35.22 -0.78 -22.33
C PHE A 248 33.83 -0.14 -22.41
N THR A 249 32.94 -0.77 -23.17
CA THR A 249 31.54 -0.38 -23.31
C THR A 249 30.67 -1.63 -23.23
N GLY A 250 29.71 -1.63 -22.31
CA GLY A 250 28.78 -2.75 -22.16
C GLY A 250 28.22 -2.89 -20.75
N VAL A 251 27.26 -3.82 -20.62
CA VAL A 251 26.60 -4.14 -19.35
C VAL A 251 27.40 -5.16 -18.57
N VAL A 252 27.62 -4.89 -17.29
CA VAL A 252 28.23 -5.78 -16.31
C VAL A 252 27.16 -6.15 -15.29
N ARG A 253 27.05 -7.45 -14.97
CA ARG A 253 26.08 -7.93 -13.98
C ARG A 253 26.75 -8.68 -12.86
N LEU A 254 26.35 -8.37 -11.63
CA LEU A 254 26.80 -9.06 -10.41
C LEU A 254 25.58 -9.63 -9.68
N ALA A 255 25.68 -10.88 -9.21
CA ALA A 255 24.68 -11.48 -8.34
C ALA A 255 25.32 -12.34 -7.25
N LEU A 256 24.75 -12.31 -6.06
CA LEU A 256 25.06 -13.23 -4.98
C LEU A 256 24.52 -14.62 -5.35
N SER A 257 25.37 -15.64 -5.41
CA SER A 257 24.99 -17.00 -5.84
C SER A 257 24.83 -17.99 -4.70
N ASN A 258 25.29 -17.65 -3.49
CA ASN A 258 24.91 -18.34 -2.27
C ASN A 258 24.38 -17.32 -1.24
N ASN A 259 23.18 -17.58 -0.77
CA ASN A 259 22.50 -16.83 0.28
C ASN A 259 22.90 -17.31 1.69
N CYS A 260 23.57 -18.47 1.77
CA CYS A 260 23.95 -19.15 3.01
C CYS A 260 25.47 -19.33 3.06
N THR A 261 26.08 -18.72 4.08
CA THR A 261 27.51 -18.72 4.40
C THR A 261 27.79 -19.65 5.59
N THR A 262 28.97 -20.29 5.66
CA THR A 262 29.36 -21.14 6.81
C THR A 262 29.56 -20.38 8.12
N ALA A 263 29.67 -19.06 8.06
CA ALA A 263 29.65 -18.21 9.24
C ALA A 263 28.19 -17.96 9.65
N ASP A 264 27.73 -18.73 10.63
CA ASP A 264 26.46 -18.44 11.34
C ASP A 264 26.57 -17.15 12.15
N ARG A 265 27.74 -16.51 12.21
CA ARG A 265 28.03 -15.32 13.00
C ARG A 265 28.86 -14.28 12.26
N SER A 266 28.68 -13.01 12.60
CA SER A 266 29.45 -11.90 12.06
C SER A 266 30.91 -12.08 12.43
N PRO A 267 31.85 -11.99 11.47
CA PRO A 267 33.28 -12.06 11.76
C PRO A 267 33.75 -10.92 12.68
N THR A 268 33.03 -9.80 12.74
CA THR A 268 33.42 -8.62 13.50
C THR A 268 32.68 -8.48 14.83
N THR A 269 31.38 -8.80 14.86
CA THR A 269 30.55 -8.67 16.07
C THR A 269 30.30 -10.01 16.78
N GLY A 270 30.52 -11.14 16.11
CA GLY A 270 30.22 -12.48 16.64
C GLY A 270 28.71 -12.79 16.74
N GLU A 271 27.85 -11.93 16.18
CA GLU A 271 26.38 -12.03 16.24
C GLU A 271 25.80 -12.94 15.16
N VAL A 272 24.70 -13.64 15.46
CA VAL A 272 24.13 -14.66 14.57
C VAL A 272 23.53 -14.05 13.29
N SER A 273 23.84 -14.66 12.15
CA SER A 273 23.32 -14.36 10.82
C SER A 273 22.10 -15.21 10.51
N TRP A 274 20.90 -14.61 10.54
CA TRP A 274 19.64 -15.32 10.25
C TRP A 274 19.48 -15.73 8.77
N HIS A 275 20.40 -15.34 7.90
CA HIS A 275 20.42 -15.74 6.49
C HIS A 275 20.57 -17.26 6.30
N CYS A 276 21.18 -17.95 7.27
CA CYS A 276 21.54 -19.37 7.18
C CYS A 276 20.66 -20.31 8.02
N GLU A 277 19.62 -19.80 8.68
CA GLU A 277 18.84 -20.60 9.62
C GLU A 277 18.09 -21.75 8.91
N LYS A 278 18.06 -22.93 9.55
CA LYS A 278 17.61 -24.23 9.01
C LYS A 278 16.13 -24.33 8.62
N SER A 279 15.38 -23.26 8.79
CA SER A 279 13.92 -23.20 8.66
C SER A 279 13.54 -22.67 7.28
N GLY A 280 13.63 -23.52 6.25
CA GLY A 280 12.90 -23.30 4.99
C GLY A 280 13.68 -22.86 3.74
N GLY A 281 15.01 -22.99 3.68
CA GLY A 281 15.77 -22.61 2.49
C GLY A 281 16.89 -23.57 2.09
N ALA A 282 16.74 -24.29 0.97
CA ALA A 282 17.84 -24.63 0.06
C ALA A 282 19.22 -25.03 0.64
N HIS A 283 19.28 -25.92 1.63
CA HIS A 283 20.55 -26.22 2.31
C HIS A 283 21.42 -27.25 1.58
N SER A 284 20.87 -27.93 0.58
CA SER A 284 21.64 -28.91 -0.16
C SER A 284 22.54 -28.21 -1.20
N SER A 285 23.72 -28.80 -1.46
CA SER A 285 24.58 -28.38 -2.57
C SER A 285 23.82 -28.34 -3.91
N ARG A 286 22.77 -29.16 -4.04
CA ARG A 286 21.86 -29.19 -5.19
C ARG A 286 21.01 -27.93 -5.32
N ASP A 287 20.49 -27.41 -4.21
CA ASP A 287 19.62 -26.24 -4.22
C ASP A 287 20.40 -24.96 -4.58
N GLN A 288 21.61 -24.83 -4.05
CA GLN A 288 22.53 -23.75 -4.44
C GLN A 288 22.90 -23.83 -5.92
N LEU A 289 23.11 -25.05 -6.44
CA LEU A 289 23.37 -25.26 -7.86
C LEU A 289 22.17 -24.84 -8.73
N HIS A 290 20.94 -25.19 -8.34
CA HIS A 290 19.74 -24.78 -9.06
C HIS A 290 19.58 -23.25 -9.11
N TYR A 291 19.87 -22.56 -8.00
CA TYR A 291 19.83 -21.10 -7.98
C TYR A 291 20.90 -20.47 -8.89
N LYS A 292 22.13 -21.01 -8.89
CA LYS A 292 23.19 -20.60 -9.84
C LYS A 292 22.79 -20.77 -11.29
N GLU A 293 22.14 -21.89 -11.63
CA GLU A 293 21.62 -22.12 -12.97
C GLU A 293 20.50 -21.13 -13.33
N ALA A 294 19.64 -20.79 -12.38
CA ALA A 294 18.61 -19.77 -12.57
C ALA A 294 19.21 -18.39 -12.83
N LEU A 295 20.22 -18.02 -12.05
CA LEU A 295 20.97 -16.78 -12.25
C LEU A 295 21.58 -16.73 -13.65
N ARG A 296 22.19 -17.83 -14.12
CA ARG A 296 22.73 -17.93 -15.48
C ARG A 296 21.66 -17.84 -16.57
N LYS A 297 20.47 -18.37 -16.34
CA LYS A 297 19.35 -18.28 -17.30
C LYS A 297 18.77 -16.87 -17.39
N GLY A 298 18.65 -16.17 -16.25
CA GLY A 298 18.09 -14.82 -16.18
C GLY A 298 19.09 -13.68 -16.44
N ARG A 299 20.38 -13.98 -16.61
CA ARG A 299 21.43 -12.95 -16.71
C ARG A 299 21.35 -12.08 -17.98
N GLU A 300 20.70 -12.56 -19.03
CA GLU A 300 20.68 -11.89 -20.34
C GLU A 300 19.74 -10.68 -20.36
N VAL A 301 18.81 -10.58 -19.40
CA VAL A 301 17.73 -9.60 -19.39
C VAL A 301 17.62 -8.90 -18.03
N TYR A 302 17.35 -7.59 -18.05
CA TYR A 302 17.12 -6.80 -16.84
C TYR A 302 15.90 -5.87 -17.01
N PRO A 303 15.21 -5.50 -15.92
CA PRO A 303 14.14 -4.51 -15.94
C PRO A 303 14.73 -3.09 -16.09
N ASP A 304 14.29 -2.36 -17.12
CA ASP A 304 14.71 -0.97 -17.40
C ASP A 304 13.62 0.04 -17.03
N ALA A 305 12.36 -0.40 -17.08
CA ALA A 305 11.22 0.37 -16.63
C ALA A 305 10.11 -0.55 -16.15
N ALA A 306 9.11 -0.01 -15.46
CA ALA A 306 7.92 -0.76 -15.09
C ALA A 306 6.64 0.07 -15.17
N ASP A 307 5.53 -0.65 -15.21
CA ASP A 307 4.18 -0.12 -15.07
C ASP A 307 3.38 -1.01 -14.11
N VAL A 308 2.35 -0.44 -13.49
CA VAL A 308 1.40 -1.16 -12.66
C VAL A 308 0.01 -1.00 -13.25
N GLN A 309 -0.59 -2.12 -13.64
CA GLN A 309 -1.93 -2.14 -14.22
C GLN A 309 -2.94 -2.73 -13.23
N LEU A 310 -4.07 -2.08 -13.10
CA LEU A 310 -5.17 -2.54 -12.25
C LEU A 310 -6.28 -3.13 -13.11
N SER A 311 -6.90 -4.19 -12.61
CA SER A 311 -8.09 -4.77 -13.21
C SER A 311 -9.04 -5.30 -12.14
N ARG A 312 -10.32 -5.44 -12.51
CA ARG A 312 -11.35 -5.91 -11.60
C ARG A 312 -12.35 -6.79 -12.34
N THR A 313 -12.69 -7.91 -11.73
CA THR A 313 -13.83 -8.76 -12.09
C THR A 313 -14.91 -8.64 -11.01
N LEU A 314 -16.03 -9.36 -11.16
CA LEU A 314 -17.07 -9.39 -10.11
C LEU A 314 -16.56 -9.99 -8.78
N GLU A 315 -15.55 -10.86 -8.83
CA GLU A 315 -15.09 -11.63 -7.67
C GLU A 315 -13.71 -11.20 -7.17
N LYS A 316 -12.91 -10.53 -8.01
CA LYS A 316 -11.50 -10.23 -7.71
C LYS A 316 -11.11 -8.84 -8.16
N VAL A 317 -10.25 -8.20 -7.38
CA VAL A 317 -9.39 -7.11 -7.85
C VAL A 317 -7.99 -7.66 -8.07
N SER A 318 -7.31 -7.12 -9.08
CA SER A 318 -5.99 -7.57 -9.45
C SER A 318 -5.08 -6.38 -9.79
N TYR A 319 -3.80 -6.53 -9.46
CA TYR A 319 -2.75 -5.64 -9.94
C TYR A 319 -1.66 -6.44 -10.63
N SER A 320 -1.11 -5.89 -11.70
CA SER A 320 -0.08 -6.51 -12.53
C SER A 320 1.19 -5.67 -12.44
N LEU A 321 2.28 -6.25 -11.94
CA LEU A 321 3.61 -5.65 -11.98
C LEU A 321 4.24 -5.97 -13.34
N GLN A 322 4.36 -4.99 -14.23
CA GLN A 322 4.79 -5.21 -15.61
C GLN A 322 6.15 -4.58 -15.87
N TRP A 323 7.17 -5.40 -16.11
CA TRP A 323 8.51 -4.93 -16.42
C TRP A 323 8.71 -4.78 -17.93
N LYS A 324 9.17 -3.59 -18.34
CA LYS A 324 9.80 -3.39 -19.64
C LYS A 324 11.27 -3.74 -19.48
N THR A 325 11.70 -4.72 -20.25
CA THR A 325 13.03 -5.30 -20.11
C THR A 325 13.96 -4.91 -21.26
N ALA A 326 15.25 -4.87 -20.95
CA ALA A 326 16.33 -4.64 -21.91
C ALA A 326 17.30 -5.84 -21.92
N GLY A 327 17.93 -6.07 -23.08
CA GLY A 327 18.96 -7.09 -23.25
C GLY A 327 20.31 -6.57 -22.76
N CYS A 328 21.07 -7.39 -22.04
CA CYS A 328 22.38 -6.99 -21.53
C CYS A 328 23.41 -6.91 -22.67
N TRP A 329 23.39 -7.91 -23.55
CA TRP A 329 24.42 -8.14 -24.57
C TRP A 329 23.81 -8.51 -25.94
N SER A 330 22.52 -8.27 -26.09
CA SER A 330 21.77 -8.45 -27.33
C SER A 330 20.81 -7.27 -27.51
N ALA A 331 20.57 -6.87 -28.75
CA ALA A 331 19.63 -5.79 -29.05
C ALA A 331 18.17 -6.15 -28.67
N ALA A 332 17.84 -7.44 -28.59
CA ALA A 332 16.54 -7.93 -28.18
C ALA A 332 16.61 -8.61 -26.80
N ALA A 333 15.67 -8.29 -25.91
CA ALA A 333 15.51 -8.93 -24.59
C ALA A 333 14.72 -10.25 -24.72
N THR A 334 15.38 -11.32 -25.18
CA THR A 334 14.71 -12.60 -25.49
C THR A 334 14.82 -13.66 -24.38
N GLY A 335 15.58 -13.40 -23.32
CA GLY A 335 15.72 -14.31 -22.18
C GLY A 335 14.60 -14.18 -21.15
N PRO A 336 14.43 -15.17 -20.25
CA PRO A 336 13.48 -15.05 -19.15
C PRO A 336 13.96 -14.02 -18.12
N LEU A 337 13.03 -13.34 -17.48
CA LEU A 337 13.32 -12.41 -16.38
C LEU A 337 13.28 -13.18 -15.05
N LEU A 338 14.34 -13.07 -14.25
CA LEU A 338 14.39 -13.60 -12.90
C LEU A 338 14.27 -12.44 -11.91
N MET A 339 13.26 -12.51 -11.05
CA MET A 339 13.01 -11.55 -9.98
C MET A 339 12.90 -12.30 -8.64
N ILE A 340 12.95 -11.58 -7.54
CA ILE A 340 12.81 -12.06 -6.17
C ILE A 340 11.42 -11.64 -5.69
N ALA A 341 10.65 -12.58 -5.17
CA ALA A 341 9.30 -12.37 -4.67
C ALA A 341 9.29 -12.32 -3.13
N LEU A 342 8.51 -11.42 -2.55
CA LEU A 342 8.27 -11.36 -1.11
C LEU A 342 7.28 -12.47 -0.66
N PRO A 343 7.21 -12.80 0.64
CA PRO A 343 6.28 -13.83 1.12
C PRO A 343 4.82 -13.67 0.66
N HIS A 344 4.30 -12.43 0.63
CA HIS A 344 2.92 -12.18 0.23
C HIS A 344 2.67 -12.37 -1.28
N HIS A 345 3.71 -12.26 -2.12
CA HIS A 345 3.63 -12.52 -3.56
C HIS A 345 3.46 -14.02 -3.86
N ILE A 346 4.25 -14.86 -3.18
CA ILE A 346 4.36 -16.29 -3.51
C ILE A 346 3.01 -17.00 -3.41
N LYS A 347 2.23 -16.71 -2.37
CA LYS A 347 0.90 -17.30 -2.17
C LYS A 347 -0.06 -17.07 -3.36
N GLN A 348 0.13 -15.98 -4.10
CA GLN A 348 -0.70 -15.67 -5.28
C GLN A 348 -0.12 -16.24 -6.58
N MET A 349 1.20 -16.51 -6.61
CA MET A 349 1.91 -16.96 -7.81
C MET A 349 1.86 -18.46 -8.06
N GLU A 350 1.61 -19.29 -7.04
CA GLU A 350 1.66 -20.76 -7.15
C GLU A 350 0.78 -21.34 -8.27
N GLN A 351 -0.24 -20.59 -8.70
CA GLN A 351 -1.22 -21.01 -9.71
C GLN A 351 -1.12 -20.23 -11.03
N THR A 352 -0.12 -19.35 -11.18
CA THR A 352 -0.02 -18.46 -12.35
C THR A 352 0.77 -19.13 -13.47
N PRO A 353 0.24 -19.20 -14.71
CA PRO A 353 0.98 -19.75 -15.84
C PRO A 353 2.20 -18.88 -16.17
N ASN A 354 3.23 -19.47 -16.79
CA ASN A 354 4.47 -18.78 -17.19
C ASN A 354 5.36 -18.28 -16.03
N ILE A 355 5.00 -18.64 -14.80
CA ILE A 355 5.81 -18.41 -13.60
C ILE A 355 6.46 -19.75 -13.19
N ALA A 356 7.77 -19.72 -12.98
CA ALA A 356 8.50 -20.80 -12.34
C ALA A 356 9.04 -20.32 -10.99
N ILE A 357 8.47 -20.84 -9.91
CA ILE A 357 8.91 -20.57 -8.54
C ILE A 357 10.11 -21.46 -8.23
N LEU A 358 11.21 -20.86 -7.79
CA LEU A 358 12.35 -21.59 -7.28
C LEU A 358 12.23 -21.63 -5.76
N HIS A 359 11.82 -22.76 -5.22
CA HIS A 359 11.74 -22.98 -3.77
C HIS A 359 13.12 -22.95 -3.05
N ALA A 360 14.18 -22.61 -3.79
CA ALA A 360 15.54 -22.55 -3.33
C ALA A 360 16.29 -21.31 -3.84
N GLY A 361 17.29 -20.85 -3.09
CA GLY A 361 18.11 -19.68 -3.43
C GLY A 361 17.51 -18.33 -3.05
N GLY A 362 16.59 -18.33 -2.08
CA GLY A 362 15.89 -17.15 -1.60
C GLY A 362 16.64 -16.33 -0.57
N HIS A 363 16.42 -15.02 -0.49
CA HIS A 363 17.20 -14.15 0.41
C HIS A 363 16.38 -13.75 1.63
N ARG A 364 16.94 -13.83 2.84
CA ARG A 364 16.27 -13.28 4.03
C ARG A 364 16.49 -11.77 4.10
N ASN A 365 15.42 -11.03 4.35
CA ASN A 365 15.44 -9.60 4.68
C ASN A 365 14.35 -9.29 5.71
N LEU A 366 14.05 -8.00 5.93
CA LEU A 366 13.05 -7.56 6.93
C LEU A 366 11.59 -7.83 6.54
N ALA A 367 11.32 -8.17 5.30
CA ALA A 367 10.01 -8.67 4.87
C ALA A 367 9.97 -10.21 4.86
N GLY A 368 10.93 -10.88 5.50
CA GLY A 368 11.02 -12.34 5.58
C GLY A 368 11.91 -13.00 4.54
N TYR A 369 11.74 -14.31 4.38
CA TYR A 369 12.45 -15.10 3.37
C TYR A 369 11.82 -14.89 1.99
N THR A 370 12.59 -14.29 1.08
CA THR A 370 12.16 -14.05 -0.29
C THR A 370 12.45 -15.24 -1.17
N THR A 371 11.79 -15.34 -2.33
CA THR A 371 11.84 -16.51 -3.18
C THR A 371 12.14 -16.11 -4.63
N PRO A 372 13.15 -16.69 -5.31
CA PRO A 372 13.40 -16.38 -6.71
C PRO A 372 12.28 -16.94 -7.60
N VAL A 373 11.86 -16.13 -8.55
CA VAL A 373 10.76 -16.42 -9.45
C VAL A 373 11.14 -16.01 -10.86
N MET A 374 11.13 -16.98 -11.76
CA MET A 374 11.40 -16.77 -13.18
C MET A 374 10.09 -16.58 -13.93
N THR A 375 10.04 -15.57 -14.79
CA THR A 375 8.89 -15.28 -15.65
C THR A 375 9.34 -15.16 -17.12
N SER A 376 8.55 -15.71 -18.03
CA SER A 376 8.76 -15.59 -19.48
C SER A 376 7.93 -14.49 -20.15
N ASN A 377 7.03 -13.83 -19.42
CA ASN A 377 6.14 -12.78 -19.94
C ASN A 377 6.41 -11.39 -19.34
N ASN A 378 7.46 -11.27 -18.50
CA ASN A 378 7.89 -10.04 -17.85
C ASN A 378 6.79 -9.36 -17.03
N HIS A 379 5.82 -10.09 -16.49
CA HIS A 379 4.87 -9.55 -15.52
C HIS A 379 4.48 -10.55 -14.44
N TRP A 380 3.97 -10.02 -13.33
CA TRP A 380 3.33 -10.79 -12.25
C TRP A 380 1.93 -10.26 -12.00
N ASP A 381 0.94 -11.14 -12.07
CA ASP A 381 -0.45 -10.81 -11.76
C ASP A 381 -0.80 -11.26 -10.35
N MET A 382 -1.21 -10.30 -9.54
CA MET A 382 -1.63 -10.48 -8.16
C MET A 382 -3.15 -10.30 -8.12
N SER A 383 -3.86 -11.23 -7.51
CA SER A 383 -5.32 -11.23 -7.46
C SER A 383 -5.82 -11.49 -6.05
N ILE A 384 -6.75 -10.65 -5.60
CA ILE A 384 -7.33 -10.71 -4.26
C ILE A 384 -8.85 -10.80 -4.41
N GLU A 385 -9.44 -11.74 -3.68
CA GLU A 385 -10.90 -11.89 -3.62
C GLU A 385 -11.54 -10.64 -3.01
N ILE A 386 -12.57 -10.13 -3.68
CA ILE A 386 -13.33 -8.99 -3.22
C ILE A 386 -14.10 -9.40 -1.97
N GLN A 387 -13.81 -8.72 -0.88
CA GLN A 387 -14.64 -8.74 0.32
C GLN A 387 -15.65 -7.59 0.25
N PRO A 388 -16.86 -7.71 0.82
CA PRO A 388 -17.77 -6.58 0.96
C PRO A 388 -17.11 -5.45 1.76
N ILE A 389 -17.06 -4.24 1.19
CA ILE A 389 -16.54 -3.03 1.83
C ILE A 389 -17.72 -2.07 2.05
N PRO A 390 -18.45 -2.18 3.18
CA PRO A 390 -19.65 -1.39 3.38
C PRO A 390 -19.32 0.01 3.90
N TRP A 391 -20.19 0.99 3.61
CA TRP A 391 -20.15 2.32 4.24
C TRP A 391 -20.18 2.24 5.77
N LEU A 392 -20.98 1.30 6.29
CA LEU A 392 -21.29 1.11 7.71
C LEU A 392 -21.60 -0.38 7.95
N GLY A 393 -21.20 -0.92 9.11
CA GLY A 393 -21.58 -2.28 9.49
C GLY A 393 -23.09 -2.40 9.72
N ILE A 394 -23.62 -3.63 9.74
CA ILE A 394 -25.03 -3.87 10.04
C ILE A 394 -25.14 -4.25 11.53
N PRO A 395 -25.71 -3.39 12.39
CA PRO A 395 -25.79 -3.67 13.82
C PRO A 395 -26.85 -4.72 14.13
N ASP A 396 -26.65 -5.44 15.23
CA ASP A 396 -27.68 -6.22 15.91
C ASP A 396 -28.86 -5.31 16.26
N LEU A 397 -30.03 -5.61 15.67
CA LEU A 397 -31.24 -4.80 15.80
C LEU A 397 -31.70 -4.61 17.25
N THR A 398 -31.38 -5.56 18.14
CA THR A 398 -31.74 -5.47 19.56
C THR A 398 -30.94 -4.40 20.31
N LYS A 399 -29.79 -4.01 19.76
CA LYS A 399 -28.86 -3.02 20.32
C LYS A 399 -29.02 -1.63 19.70
N VAL A 400 -29.80 -1.50 18.62
CA VAL A 400 -30.07 -0.23 17.93
C VAL A 400 -30.68 0.85 18.83
N PRO A 401 -31.64 0.55 19.75
CA PRO A 401 -32.18 1.56 20.66
C PRO A 401 -31.11 2.27 21.50
N GLN A 402 -30.13 1.53 22.02
CA GLN A 402 -29.05 2.09 22.84
C GLN A 402 -28.02 2.87 21.99
N ILE A 403 -27.77 2.44 20.75
CA ILE A 403 -26.94 3.22 19.81
C ILE A 403 -27.61 4.55 19.52
N ARG A 404 -28.93 4.53 19.30
CA ARG A 404 -29.73 5.73 19.05
C ARG A 404 -29.73 6.65 20.27
N GLU A 405 -29.89 6.12 21.47
CA GLU A 405 -29.80 6.88 22.72
C GLU A 405 -28.44 7.58 22.85
N ALA A 406 -27.34 6.84 22.69
CA ALA A 406 -25.99 7.43 22.70
C ALA A 406 -25.80 8.51 21.62
N LEU A 407 -26.38 8.32 20.43
CA LEU A 407 -26.36 9.32 19.36
C LEU A 407 -27.14 10.57 19.77
N VAL A 408 -28.38 10.43 20.23
CA VAL A 408 -29.26 11.57 20.54
C VAL A 408 -28.72 12.36 21.73
N ASP A 409 -28.30 11.66 22.78
CA ASP A 409 -27.96 12.28 24.06
C ASP A 409 -26.53 12.81 24.12
N ASN A 410 -25.58 12.16 23.41
CA ASN A 410 -24.16 12.47 23.57
C ASN A 410 -23.49 13.01 22.30
N ASP A 411 -23.69 12.37 21.14
CA ASP A 411 -22.84 12.63 19.96
C ASP A 411 -23.53 13.38 18.81
N GLY A 412 -24.87 13.45 18.77
CA GLY A 412 -25.62 14.03 17.66
C GLY A 412 -25.44 15.54 17.54
N SER A 413 -25.09 16.20 18.65
CA SER A 413 -24.74 17.61 18.71
C SER A 413 -23.24 17.88 18.50
N PHE A 414 -22.40 16.85 18.31
CA PHE A 414 -20.94 16.98 18.16
C PHE A 414 -20.55 18.06 17.15
N ASP A 415 -19.68 18.97 17.58
CA ASP A 415 -19.14 20.05 16.77
C ASP A 415 -17.64 20.23 17.06
N LEU A 416 -16.95 20.92 16.14
CA LEU A 416 -15.54 21.25 16.32
C LEU A 416 -15.41 22.33 17.39
N ALA A 417 -14.34 22.23 18.19
CA ALA A 417 -13.96 23.31 19.10
C ALA A 417 -13.74 24.62 18.31
N PRO A 418 -13.94 25.80 18.91
CA PRO A 418 -13.89 27.08 18.21
C PRO A 418 -12.66 27.27 17.32
N ASP A 419 -11.49 26.83 17.78
CA ASP A 419 -10.25 26.97 17.02
C ASP A 419 -10.27 26.10 15.76
N ALA A 420 -10.58 24.80 15.91
CA ALA A 420 -10.73 23.88 14.79
C ALA A 420 -11.85 24.30 13.81
N ALA A 421 -12.95 24.82 14.32
CA ALA A 421 -14.08 25.31 13.52
C ALA A 421 -13.73 26.53 12.65
N ASN A 422 -12.66 27.24 12.98
CA ASN A 422 -12.09 28.36 12.23
C ASN A 422 -10.88 27.95 11.36
N GLY A 423 -10.57 26.65 11.28
CA GLY A 423 -9.45 26.12 10.52
C GLY A 423 -8.12 26.18 11.25
N MET A 424 -8.13 26.44 12.57
CA MET A 424 -6.92 26.61 13.37
C MET A 424 -6.47 25.32 14.02
N ILE A 425 -6.14 24.37 13.18
CA ILE A 425 -5.76 23.01 13.56
C ILE A 425 -4.93 22.41 12.42
N ASP A 426 -4.06 21.47 12.73
CA ASP A 426 -3.31 20.74 11.70
C ASP A 426 -4.24 19.83 10.88
N PRO A 427 -3.86 19.46 9.63
CA PRO A 427 -4.70 18.62 8.78
C PRO A 427 -5.04 17.24 9.37
N TYR A 428 -4.16 16.66 10.20
CA TYR A 428 -4.37 15.33 10.79
C TYR A 428 -5.51 15.36 11.80
N ASN A 429 -5.42 16.23 12.80
CA ASN A 429 -6.44 16.34 13.83
C ASN A 429 -7.76 16.87 13.25
N ALA A 430 -7.72 17.78 12.28
CA ALA A 430 -8.93 18.20 11.57
C ALA A 430 -9.60 17.03 10.86
N GLY A 431 -8.82 16.25 10.12
CA GLY A 431 -9.26 15.04 9.44
C GLY A 431 -9.99 14.10 10.39
N LYS A 432 -9.37 13.76 11.52
CA LYS A 432 -9.97 12.87 12.54
C LYS A 432 -11.33 13.37 13.04
N LEU A 433 -11.45 14.66 13.36
CA LEU A 433 -12.72 15.25 13.83
C LEU A 433 -13.80 15.23 12.75
N LEU A 434 -13.44 15.51 11.49
CA LEU A 434 -14.37 15.45 10.36
C LEU A 434 -14.78 14.02 10.03
N ALA A 435 -13.87 13.05 10.13
CA ALA A 435 -14.18 11.64 9.97
C ALA A 435 -15.10 11.11 11.07
N ARG A 436 -14.92 11.55 12.32
CA ARG A 436 -15.87 11.29 13.42
C ARG A 436 -17.27 11.80 13.07
N MET A 437 -17.38 13.05 12.63
CA MET A 437 -18.66 13.66 12.26
C MET A 437 -19.31 12.93 11.08
N ALA A 438 -18.53 12.54 10.07
CA ALA A 438 -18.97 11.73 8.94
C ALA A 438 -19.48 10.35 9.38
N ARG A 439 -18.79 9.73 10.34
CA ARG A 439 -19.21 8.45 10.90
C ARG A 439 -20.53 8.55 11.66
N LEU A 440 -20.72 9.60 12.45
CA LEU A 440 -21.98 9.89 13.13
C LEU A 440 -23.14 10.14 12.15
N ALA A 441 -22.88 10.81 11.03
CA ALA A 441 -23.89 11.02 9.99
C ALA A 441 -24.38 9.68 9.40
N LEU A 442 -23.47 8.76 9.09
CA LEU A 442 -23.84 7.41 8.63
C LEU A 442 -24.69 6.65 9.67
N ILE A 443 -24.37 6.77 10.96
CA ILE A 443 -25.13 6.13 12.04
C ILE A 443 -26.50 6.80 12.24
N ALA A 444 -26.57 8.12 12.08
CA ALA A 444 -27.84 8.84 12.12
C ALA A 444 -28.80 8.37 11.02
N ASP A 445 -28.28 8.13 9.81
CA ASP A 445 -29.04 7.53 8.72
C ASP A 445 -29.52 6.11 9.08
N SER A 446 -28.62 5.24 9.55
CA SER A 446 -28.96 3.84 9.88
C SER A 446 -29.93 3.68 11.05
N THR A 447 -29.99 4.67 11.96
CA THR A 447 -30.90 4.70 13.11
C THR A 447 -32.18 5.51 12.85
N GLY A 448 -32.32 6.12 11.67
CA GLY A 448 -33.50 6.90 11.27
C GLY A 448 -33.54 8.33 11.81
N GLU A 449 -32.44 8.83 12.38
CA GLU A 449 -32.30 10.18 12.96
C GLU A 449 -32.03 11.26 11.91
N LYS A 450 -33.02 11.48 11.03
CA LYS A 450 -32.91 12.39 9.87
C LYS A 450 -32.51 13.82 10.23
N LYS A 451 -32.98 14.35 11.36
CA LYS A 451 -32.63 15.72 11.79
C LYS A 451 -31.16 15.83 12.19
N ILE A 452 -30.64 14.82 12.89
CA ILE A 452 -29.24 14.75 13.29
C ILE A 452 -28.37 14.57 12.04
N LEU A 453 -28.77 13.68 11.11
CA LEU A 453 -28.12 13.50 9.81
C LEU A 453 -27.97 14.83 9.06
N GLU A 454 -29.08 15.56 8.84
CA GLU A 454 -29.03 16.83 8.10
C GLU A 454 -28.18 17.90 8.79
N SER A 455 -28.21 17.94 10.14
CA SER A 455 -27.37 18.85 10.93
C SER A 455 -25.88 18.52 10.77
N LEU A 456 -25.51 17.25 10.89
CA LEU A 456 -24.12 16.78 10.73
C LEU A 456 -23.62 17.00 9.30
N LEU A 457 -24.39 16.67 8.27
CA LEU A 457 -24.01 16.90 6.88
C LEU A 457 -23.78 18.39 6.57
N THR A 458 -24.60 19.27 7.15
CA THR A 458 -24.44 20.72 6.98
C THR A 458 -23.15 21.24 7.63
N ARG A 459 -22.81 20.74 8.82
CA ARG A 459 -21.54 21.07 9.48
C ARG A 459 -20.34 20.50 8.74
N LEU A 460 -20.43 19.25 8.25
CA LEU A 460 -19.38 18.64 7.42
C LEU A 460 -19.06 19.49 6.19
N GLN A 461 -20.08 19.93 5.45
CA GLN A 461 -19.88 20.80 4.29
C GLN A 461 -19.22 22.12 4.66
N LYS A 462 -19.66 22.75 5.76
CA LYS A 462 -19.08 24.00 6.27
C LYS A 462 -17.58 23.82 6.57
N TYR A 463 -17.21 22.75 7.26
CA TYR A 463 -15.82 22.57 7.69
C TYR A 463 -14.92 21.99 6.61
N LEU A 464 -15.42 21.11 5.73
CA LEU A 464 -14.68 20.66 4.54
C LEU A 464 -14.33 21.84 3.62
N ALA A 465 -15.19 22.85 3.52
CA ALA A 465 -14.90 24.06 2.75
C ALA A 465 -13.62 24.78 3.21
N LEU A 466 -13.21 24.68 4.48
CA LEU A 466 -11.96 25.25 4.98
C LEU A 466 -10.72 24.61 4.35
N TRP A 467 -10.83 23.32 3.99
CA TRP A 467 -9.73 22.50 3.46
C TRP A 467 -9.78 22.39 1.93
N LEU A 468 -10.96 22.50 1.35
CA LEU A 468 -11.16 22.44 -0.10
C LEU A 468 -10.97 23.80 -0.76
N HIS A 469 -11.20 24.91 -0.05
CA HIS A 469 -11.21 26.23 -0.66
C HIS A 469 -10.13 27.16 -0.05
N PRO A 470 -9.09 27.52 -0.83
CA PRO A 470 -7.96 28.32 -0.35
C PRO A 470 -8.33 29.68 0.25
N GLU A 471 -9.47 30.27 -0.12
CA GLU A 471 -9.94 31.55 0.43
C GLU A 471 -10.52 31.46 1.86
N LYS A 472 -10.57 30.27 2.44
CA LYS A 472 -11.22 29.97 3.73
C LYS A 472 -10.23 29.70 4.87
N ASN A 473 -9.16 30.49 4.97
CA ASN A 473 -8.05 30.30 5.93
C ASN A 473 -7.35 28.93 5.79
N ASN A 474 -7.36 28.36 4.59
CA ASN A 474 -6.69 27.10 4.32
C ASN A 474 -5.17 27.28 4.41
N VAL A 475 -4.50 26.40 5.16
CA VAL A 475 -3.03 26.34 5.24
C VAL A 475 -2.42 25.47 4.15
N LEU A 476 -3.23 24.75 3.39
CA LEU A 476 -2.78 23.92 2.27
C LEU A 476 -2.35 24.79 1.08
N MET A 477 -1.29 24.33 0.44
CA MET A 477 -0.63 24.98 -0.69
C MET A 477 -0.11 23.90 -1.64
N TYR A 478 0.26 24.28 -2.86
CA TYR A 478 0.88 23.38 -3.81
C TYR A 478 2.38 23.66 -3.92
N ASP A 479 3.17 22.64 -3.63
CA ASP A 479 4.61 22.63 -3.85
C ASP A 479 4.90 22.25 -5.30
N ALA A 480 5.33 23.23 -6.09
CA ALA A 480 5.65 23.06 -7.50
C ALA A 480 7.10 22.56 -7.73
N THR A 481 7.91 22.41 -6.68
CA THR A 481 9.23 21.78 -6.78
C THR A 481 9.11 20.25 -6.86
N TRP A 482 8.30 19.65 -5.99
CA TRP A 482 8.08 18.20 -5.98
C TRP A 482 6.77 17.79 -6.64
N GLY A 483 5.79 18.69 -6.74
CA GLY A 483 4.48 18.44 -7.32
C GLY A 483 3.56 17.73 -6.35
N GLY A 484 3.02 18.46 -5.36
CA GLY A 484 2.05 17.92 -4.41
C GLY A 484 1.40 18.98 -3.50
N VAL A 485 0.33 18.60 -2.81
CA VAL A 485 -0.34 19.45 -1.83
C VAL A 485 0.33 19.26 -0.48
N ILE A 486 0.72 20.36 0.17
CA ILE A 486 1.37 20.34 1.48
C ILE A 486 0.69 21.33 2.44
N SER A 487 0.85 21.14 3.74
CA SER A 487 0.50 22.14 4.75
C SER A 487 1.64 23.14 4.93
N CYS A 488 1.34 24.44 4.81
CA CYS A 488 2.27 25.51 5.20
C CYS A 488 2.54 25.50 6.72
N GLY A 489 1.62 24.90 7.50
CA GLY A 489 1.53 25.09 8.95
C GLY A 489 1.09 26.49 9.31
N CYS A 490 0.76 26.73 10.58
CA CYS A 490 0.37 28.06 11.03
C CYS A 490 0.83 28.40 12.44
N ARG A 491 1.38 29.61 12.62
CA ARG A 491 1.59 30.25 13.91
C ARG A 491 0.32 30.99 14.31
N TYR A 492 -0.50 30.35 15.12
CA TYR A 492 -1.75 30.93 15.59
C TYR A 492 -1.49 31.98 16.69
N GLU A 493 -2.11 33.15 16.56
CA GLU A 493 -2.18 34.19 17.59
C GLU A 493 -3.63 34.45 17.98
N GLY A 494 -3.88 34.86 19.23
CA GLY A 494 -5.23 35.05 19.77
C GLY A 494 -5.83 33.77 20.35
N PHE A 495 -7.12 33.80 20.72
CA PHE A 495 -7.86 32.63 21.23
C PHE A 495 -9.32 32.65 20.76
N GLY A 496 -9.88 31.49 20.41
CA GLY A 496 -11.30 31.37 20.05
C GLY A 496 -11.65 32.16 18.78
N SER A 497 -12.65 33.05 18.85
CA SER A 497 -13.13 33.82 17.70
C SER A 497 -12.20 34.95 17.24
N THR A 498 -11.17 35.28 18.01
CA THR A 498 -10.16 36.30 17.64
C THR A 498 -8.86 35.67 17.16
N ALA A 499 -8.75 34.34 17.21
CA ALA A 499 -7.55 33.68 16.79
C ALA A 499 -7.41 33.72 15.26
N TYR A 500 -6.18 33.93 14.78
CA TYR A 500 -5.86 34.06 13.37
C TYR A 500 -4.50 33.46 13.07
N CYS A 501 -4.29 33.13 11.78
CA CYS A 501 -3.00 32.70 11.32
C CYS A 501 -2.07 33.90 11.11
N ALA A 502 -1.02 34.02 11.92
CA ALA A 502 -0.11 35.17 11.87
C ALA A 502 1.00 35.04 10.81
N ASN A 503 1.06 33.92 10.07
CA ASN A 503 2.05 33.73 9.02
C ASN A 503 1.93 34.81 7.93
N ASN A 504 3.05 35.42 7.53
CA ASN A 504 3.04 36.27 6.35
C ASN A 504 3.02 35.43 5.06
N ALA A 505 1.81 35.21 4.58
CA ALA A 505 1.50 34.50 3.34
C ALA A 505 2.21 35.04 2.08
N THR A 506 2.66 36.30 2.06
CA THR A 506 3.22 36.93 0.86
C THR A 506 4.70 36.64 0.63
N ARG A 507 5.40 36.03 1.60
CA ARG A 507 6.78 35.55 1.46
C ARG A 507 7.10 34.51 2.53
N LEU A 508 7.51 33.31 2.12
CA LEU A 508 8.54 32.49 2.82
C LEU A 508 8.33 32.10 4.30
N GLU A 509 7.27 32.53 4.98
CA GLU A 509 6.95 32.17 6.36
C GLU A 509 5.93 31.04 6.36
N CYS A 510 6.28 29.89 5.76
CA CYS A 510 5.64 28.63 6.10
C CYS A 510 6.42 28.02 7.27
N PRO A 511 5.88 28.01 8.50
CA PRO A 511 6.56 27.45 9.67
C PRO A 511 7.06 26.03 9.41
N ALA A 512 6.31 25.25 8.63
CA ALA A 512 6.64 23.88 8.31
C ALA A 512 7.87 23.72 7.39
N PHE A 513 8.37 24.79 6.76
CA PHE A 513 9.67 24.78 6.09
C PHE A 513 10.84 25.01 7.04
N SER A 514 10.61 25.62 8.19
CA SER A 514 11.63 25.85 9.21
C SER A 514 11.68 24.74 10.27
N ASP A 515 10.58 24.02 10.45
CA ASP A 515 10.46 22.89 11.37
C ASP A 515 9.94 21.66 10.61
N VAL A 516 10.82 20.69 10.38
CA VAL A 516 10.53 19.46 9.63
C VAL A 516 9.51 18.55 10.32
N GLY A 517 9.27 18.73 11.62
CA GLY A 517 8.27 18.00 12.39
C GLY A 517 6.93 18.70 12.49
N PHE A 518 6.81 19.94 12.01
CA PHE A 518 5.57 20.72 12.07
C PHE A 518 4.46 20.03 11.28
N ASP A 519 3.24 20.01 11.81
CA ASP A 519 2.12 19.23 11.29
C ASP A 519 2.54 17.79 10.94
N PHE A 520 3.29 17.14 11.84
CA PHE A 520 3.81 15.78 11.68
C PHE A 520 4.70 15.58 10.44
N GLY A 521 5.28 16.67 9.92
CA GLY A 521 6.12 16.65 8.73
C GLY A 521 5.35 16.63 7.41
N ASN A 522 4.07 17.03 7.41
CA ASN A 522 3.25 17.11 6.19
C ASN A 522 3.91 17.98 5.10
N ALA A 523 4.53 19.11 5.46
CA ALA A 523 5.27 19.92 4.49
C ALA A 523 6.47 19.21 3.83
N TRP A 524 6.89 18.09 4.40
CA TRP A 524 7.98 17.26 3.92
C TRP A 524 7.48 15.91 3.39
N TYR A 525 6.22 15.86 2.97
CA TYR A 525 5.55 14.70 2.38
C TYR A 525 5.35 13.51 3.31
N ASN A 526 5.45 13.72 4.64
CA ASN A 526 5.05 12.70 5.59
C ASN A 526 3.52 12.63 5.67
N ASP A 527 3.00 11.40 5.74
CA ASP A 527 1.66 11.14 6.27
C ASP A 527 0.49 11.74 5.48
N HIS A 528 0.70 12.10 4.21
CA HIS A 528 -0.38 12.68 3.39
C HIS A 528 -1.60 11.77 3.28
N HIS A 529 -1.40 10.45 3.13
CA HIS A 529 -2.47 9.45 3.15
C HIS A 529 -3.20 9.42 4.49
N PHE A 530 -2.50 9.51 5.63
CA PHE A 530 -3.13 9.59 6.94
C PHE A 530 -3.98 10.85 7.08
N HIS A 531 -3.42 12.01 6.72
CA HIS A 531 -4.08 13.31 6.91
C HIS A 531 -5.25 13.48 5.94
N TYR A 532 -4.98 13.36 4.64
CA TYR A 532 -5.94 13.65 3.58
C TYR A 532 -6.93 12.49 3.40
N GLY A 533 -6.56 11.27 3.77
CA GLY A 533 -7.47 10.12 3.78
C GLY A 533 -8.72 10.36 4.62
N TYR A 534 -8.57 10.99 5.79
CA TYR A 534 -9.72 11.38 6.61
C TYR A 534 -10.61 12.44 5.95
N LEU A 535 -10.01 13.46 5.33
CA LEU A 535 -10.75 14.51 4.60
C LEU A 535 -11.52 13.93 3.41
N ILE A 536 -10.88 13.03 2.65
CA ILE A 536 -11.48 12.32 1.52
C ILE A 536 -12.62 11.42 1.99
N TYR A 537 -12.43 10.67 3.08
CA TYR A 537 -13.50 9.86 3.68
C TYR A 537 -14.71 10.72 4.10
N ALA A 538 -14.48 11.85 4.76
CA ALA A 538 -15.55 12.78 5.13
C ALA A 538 -16.27 13.35 3.90
N ALA A 539 -15.52 13.71 2.85
CA ALA A 539 -16.08 14.17 1.58
C ALA A 539 -16.90 13.08 0.87
N ALA A 540 -16.46 11.82 0.90
CA ALA A 540 -17.19 10.68 0.37
C ALA A 540 -18.55 10.48 1.05
N VAL A 541 -18.60 10.61 2.37
CA VAL A 541 -19.87 10.55 3.10
C VAL A 541 -20.80 11.70 2.71
N VAL A 542 -20.30 12.93 2.56
CA VAL A 542 -21.14 14.04 2.08
C VAL A 542 -21.61 13.77 0.64
N ALA A 543 -20.73 13.29 -0.24
CA ALA A 543 -21.04 13.00 -1.64
C ALA A 543 -22.15 11.96 -1.80
N LYS A 544 -22.18 10.95 -0.91
CA LYS A 544 -23.25 9.93 -0.86
C LYS A 544 -24.64 10.55 -0.73
N TYR A 545 -24.79 11.63 0.05
CA TYR A 545 -26.10 12.25 0.33
C TYR A 545 -26.35 13.54 -0.46
N ARG A 546 -25.30 14.25 -0.89
CA ARG A 546 -25.38 15.61 -1.47
C ARG A 546 -24.59 15.68 -2.78
N THR A 547 -25.09 14.98 -3.81
CA THR A 547 -24.45 14.88 -5.13
C THR A 547 -24.17 16.23 -5.81
N ALA A 548 -25.07 17.21 -5.68
CA ALA A 548 -24.86 18.56 -6.22
C ALA A 548 -23.69 19.29 -5.55
N TRP A 549 -23.47 19.07 -4.24
CA TRP A 549 -22.29 19.60 -3.56
C TRP A 549 -21.02 18.89 -4.03
N ALA A 550 -21.06 17.56 -4.18
CA ALA A 550 -19.93 16.79 -4.67
C ALA A 550 -19.51 17.27 -6.06
N ALA A 551 -20.45 17.37 -7.00
CA ALA A 551 -20.19 17.85 -8.36
C ALA A 551 -19.56 19.26 -8.40
N LYS A 552 -19.94 20.15 -7.47
CA LYS A 552 -19.36 21.50 -7.36
C LYS A 552 -17.93 21.50 -6.80
N ASN A 553 -17.60 20.52 -5.95
CA ASN A 553 -16.32 20.46 -5.24
C ASN A 553 -15.39 19.36 -5.78
N ASP A 554 -15.78 18.67 -6.86
CA ASP A 554 -15.12 17.45 -7.30
C ASP A 554 -13.65 17.69 -7.63
N ASP A 555 -13.32 18.75 -8.38
CA ASP A 555 -11.94 19.09 -8.70
C ASP A 555 -11.08 19.36 -7.44
N HIS A 556 -11.64 19.98 -6.40
CA HIS A 556 -10.95 20.25 -5.13
C HIS A 556 -10.74 18.98 -4.30
N ILE A 557 -11.69 18.05 -4.31
CA ILE A 557 -11.56 16.76 -3.61
C ILE A 557 -10.58 15.86 -4.38
N GLN A 558 -10.69 15.84 -5.71
CA GLN A 558 -9.77 15.12 -6.58
C GLN A 558 -8.33 15.65 -6.45
N LEU A 559 -8.11 16.93 -6.15
CA LEU A 559 -6.77 17.45 -5.84
C LEU A 559 -6.10 16.68 -4.69
N LEU A 560 -6.82 16.43 -3.59
CA LEU A 560 -6.30 15.66 -2.46
C LEU A 560 -6.10 14.18 -2.82
N ILE A 561 -7.02 13.60 -3.60
CA ILE A 561 -6.93 12.22 -4.10
C ILE A 561 -5.70 12.04 -4.99
N ARG A 562 -5.48 12.97 -5.93
CA ARG A 562 -4.32 12.96 -6.84
C ARG A 562 -3.02 13.06 -6.05
N ASP A 563 -3.01 13.85 -4.99
CA ASP A 563 -1.81 13.95 -4.15
C ASP A 563 -1.41 12.61 -3.52
N ILE A 564 -2.35 11.83 -3.01
CA ILE A 564 -2.01 10.59 -2.30
C ILE A 564 -2.00 9.34 -3.18
N ALA A 565 -2.81 9.32 -4.23
CA ALA A 565 -3.15 8.09 -4.94
C ALA A 565 -3.59 8.31 -6.40
N ASN A 566 -2.98 9.27 -7.11
CA ASN A 566 -3.28 9.51 -8.53
C ASN A 566 -3.14 8.22 -9.38
N PRO A 567 -4.21 7.72 -10.03
CA PRO A 567 -4.12 6.57 -10.92
C PRO A 567 -3.75 6.96 -12.37
N ASN A 568 -3.74 8.25 -12.70
CA ASN A 568 -3.48 8.75 -14.06
C ASN A 568 -2.00 9.10 -14.28
N SER A 569 -1.30 8.29 -15.08
CA SER A 569 0.11 8.51 -15.45
C SER A 569 0.37 9.76 -16.29
N ASN A 570 -0.66 10.35 -16.89
CA ASN A 570 -0.53 11.56 -17.73
C ASN A 570 -0.70 12.87 -16.95
N ASP A 571 -0.95 12.81 -15.64
CA ASP A 571 -1.04 14.01 -14.81
C ASP A 571 0.37 14.57 -14.55
N PRO A 572 0.71 15.78 -15.06
CA PRO A 572 2.03 16.36 -14.84
C PRO A 572 2.20 16.92 -13.42
N HIS A 573 1.13 17.05 -12.65
CA HIS A 573 1.12 17.75 -11.36
C HIS A 573 1.27 16.82 -10.15
N PHE A 574 0.99 15.53 -10.30
CA PHE A 574 1.04 14.56 -9.21
C PHE A 574 1.59 13.22 -9.66
N PRO A 575 2.54 12.61 -8.91
CA PRO A 575 3.06 11.28 -9.23
C PRO A 575 1.98 10.21 -9.01
N GLN A 576 2.10 9.08 -9.71
CA GLN A 576 1.17 7.97 -9.53
C GLN A 576 1.32 7.33 -8.15
N HIS A 577 0.20 7.06 -7.48
CA HIS A 577 0.16 6.30 -6.22
C HIS A 577 1.26 6.70 -5.23
N ARG A 578 1.42 8.01 -4.96
CA ARG A 578 2.60 8.60 -4.29
C ARG A 578 3.12 7.78 -3.11
N LEU A 579 2.23 7.36 -2.20
CA LEU A 579 2.60 6.65 -0.97
C LEU A 579 2.70 5.13 -1.15
N PHE A 580 2.01 4.55 -2.12
CA PHE A 580 1.78 3.11 -2.20
C PHE A 580 2.88 2.40 -2.98
N ASP A 581 3.55 1.46 -2.33
CA ASP A 581 4.57 0.62 -2.95
C ASP A 581 3.97 -0.73 -3.34
N TRP A 582 3.72 -0.92 -4.64
CA TRP A 582 3.08 -2.13 -5.17
C TRP A 582 3.92 -3.40 -5.05
N TYR A 583 5.24 -3.29 -4.86
CA TYR A 583 6.10 -4.44 -4.61
C TYR A 583 6.14 -4.81 -3.13
N ARG A 584 6.03 -3.82 -2.23
CA ARG A 584 5.90 -4.06 -0.78
C ARG A 584 4.46 -4.41 -0.38
N GLY A 585 3.48 -4.03 -1.20
CA GLY A 585 2.06 -4.21 -0.98
C GLY A 585 1.49 -3.31 0.11
N HIS A 586 2.19 -2.25 0.53
CA HIS A 586 1.74 -1.30 1.55
C HIS A 586 2.25 0.11 1.26
N SER A 587 1.73 1.08 2.00
CA SER A 587 2.13 2.49 1.90
C SER A 587 3.39 2.79 2.71
N TRP A 588 4.15 3.80 2.29
CA TRP A 588 5.21 4.44 3.07
C TRP A 588 4.77 5.82 3.56
N ALA A 589 4.82 6.03 4.88
CA ALA A 589 4.53 7.29 5.55
C ALA A 589 5.65 8.31 5.37
N SER A 590 6.91 7.88 5.40
CA SER A 590 8.07 8.76 5.23
C SER A 590 8.10 9.46 3.87
N GLY A 591 8.23 10.78 3.88
CA GLY A 591 8.45 11.62 2.72
C GLY A 591 9.94 11.86 2.43
N ILE A 592 10.29 13.11 2.15
CA ILE A 592 11.59 13.46 1.58
C ILE A 592 12.70 13.73 2.62
N VAL A 593 12.42 13.58 3.92
CA VAL A 593 13.44 13.70 4.97
C VAL A 593 14.19 12.37 5.10
N ALA A 594 15.51 12.40 4.95
CA ALA A 594 16.32 11.20 5.03
C ALA A 594 16.33 10.62 6.47
N SER A 595 16.21 9.29 6.56
CA SER A 595 16.30 8.54 7.81
C SER A 595 17.40 7.47 7.73
N PRO A 596 18.16 7.24 8.83
CA PRO A 596 19.12 6.15 8.92
C PRO A 596 18.47 4.76 8.90
N ASN A 597 17.14 4.67 8.94
CA ASN A 597 16.40 3.41 8.80
C ASN A 597 15.64 3.31 7.46
N GLY A 598 15.75 4.32 6.58
CA GLY A 598 15.01 4.40 5.31
C GLY A 598 13.56 4.84 5.53
N LEU A 599 12.67 4.48 4.61
CA LEU A 599 11.25 4.80 4.71
C LEU A 599 10.60 4.00 5.84
N ASN A 600 9.48 4.51 6.38
CA ASN A 600 8.73 3.85 7.45
C ASN A 600 7.22 3.97 7.27
N GLN A 601 6.51 3.09 7.97
CA GLN A 601 5.06 3.04 8.12
C GLN A 601 4.75 2.55 9.54
N GLU A 602 3.89 3.27 10.26
CA GLU A 602 3.41 2.87 11.60
C GLU A 602 1.96 2.40 11.52
N SER A 603 1.01 3.32 11.28
CA SER A 603 -0.42 2.99 11.27
C SER A 603 -0.86 2.43 9.91
N GLY A 604 -0.90 1.11 9.80
CA GLY A 604 -1.44 0.44 8.64
C GLY A 604 -2.93 0.75 8.40
N THR A 605 -3.70 0.89 9.48
CA THR A 605 -5.15 1.15 9.38
C THR A 605 -5.50 2.57 8.96
N GLU A 606 -4.66 3.57 9.24
CA GLU A 606 -4.87 4.92 8.70
C GLU A 606 -4.61 4.95 7.19
N ALA A 607 -3.63 4.20 6.67
CA ALA A 607 -3.45 4.01 5.23
C ALA A 607 -4.65 3.29 4.59
N LEU A 608 -5.15 2.22 5.23
CA LEU A 608 -6.39 1.56 4.80
C LEU A 608 -7.59 2.52 4.78
N ASN A 609 -7.70 3.40 5.77
CA ASN A 609 -8.75 4.40 5.81
C ASN A 609 -8.65 5.42 4.65
N ALA A 610 -7.44 5.75 4.21
CA ALA A 610 -7.24 6.58 3.03
C ALA A 610 -7.78 5.88 1.78
N HIS A 611 -7.39 4.63 1.53
CA HIS A 611 -7.86 3.84 0.39
C HIS A 611 -9.36 3.56 0.44
N TYR A 612 -9.90 3.43 1.65
CA TYR A 612 -11.34 3.33 1.88
C TYR A 612 -12.07 4.62 1.52
N GLY A 613 -11.52 5.78 1.90
CA GLY A 613 -12.03 7.09 1.48
C GLY A 613 -12.05 7.22 -0.05
N LEU A 614 -10.98 6.79 -0.73
CA LEU A 614 -10.92 6.74 -2.19
C LEU A 614 -12.02 5.86 -2.79
N TYR A 615 -12.11 4.61 -2.31
CA TYR A 615 -13.11 3.64 -2.76
C TYR A 615 -14.53 4.20 -2.62
N LEU A 616 -14.85 4.73 -1.43
CA LEU A 616 -16.15 5.30 -1.14
C LEU A 616 -16.44 6.55 -1.97
N TYR A 617 -15.47 7.43 -2.18
CA TYR A 617 -15.66 8.61 -3.02
C TYR A 617 -15.93 8.21 -4.47
N GLY A 618 -15.18 7.24 -5.01
CA GLY A 618 -15.44 6.66 -6.32
C GLY A 618 -16.84 6.08 -6.44
N VAL A 619 -17.28 5.31 -5.44
CA VAL A 619 -18.65 4.75 -5.40
C VAL A 619 -19.72 5.85 -5.33
N ALA A 620 -19.54 6.87 -4.49
CA ALA A 620 -20.52 7.95 -4.34
C ALA A 620 -20.64 8.85 -5.58
N THR A 621 -19.56 8.96 -6.36
CA THR A 621 -19.52 9.80 -7.58
C THR A 621 -19.70 9.02 -8.88
N GLY A 622 -19.73 7.69 -8.82
CA GLY A 622 -19.77 6.83 -10.01
C GLY A 622 -18.44 6.77 -10.78
N ASN A 623 -17.32 7.10 -10.13
CA ASN A 623 -15.98 7.00 -10.71
C ASN A 623 -15.40 5.61 -10.47
N GLU A 624 -15.56 4.74 -11.47
CA GLU A 624 -15.17 3.32 -11.40
C GLU A 624 -13.66 3.12 -11.35
N LEU A 625 -12.88 3.96 -12.05
CA LEU A 625 -11.41 3.91 -11.97
C LEU A 625 -10.95 4.18 -10.54
N LEU A 626 -11.47 5.24 -9.91
CA LEU A 626 -11.14 5.58 -8.54
C LEU A 626 -11.61 4.51 -7.55
N ALA A 627 -12.82 3.99 -7.73
CA ALA A 627 -13.34 2.91 -6.88
C ALA A 627 -12.48 1.64 -6.98
N MET A 628 -12.08 1.25 -8.19
CA MET A 628 -11.18 0.11 -8.42
C MET A 628 -9.80 0.35 -7.80
N THR A 629 -9.21 1.53 -7.99
CA THR A 629 -7.91 1.91 -7.41
C THR A 629 -7.97 1.81 -5.88
N GLY A 630 -8.94 2.48 -5.24
CA GLY A 630 -9.12 2.44 -3.79
C GLY A 630 -9.35 1.03 -3.25
N GLN A 631 -10.20 0.22 -3.92
CA GLN A 631 -10.47 -1.15 -3.52
C GLN A 631 -9.24 -2.05 -3.62
N THR A 632 -8.46 -1.91 -4.70
CA THR A 632 -7.25 -2.73 -4.93
C THR A 632 -6.16 -2.40 -3.91
N MET A 633 -5.91 -1.10 -3.67
CA MET A 633 -4.94 -0.65 -2.68
C MET A 633 -5.35 -1.06 -1.26
N LEU A 634 -6.63 -0.91 -0.90
CA LEU A 634 -7.17 -1.32 0.40
C LEU A 634 -6.95 -2.83 0.66
N LEU A 635 -7.37 -3.68 -0.28
CA LEU A 635 -7.28 -5.13 -0.08
C LEU A 635 -5.83 -5.63 -0.12
N THR A 636 -4.96 -4.99 -0.91
CA THR A 636 -3.53 -5.30 -0.95
C THR A 636 -2.84 -4.91 0.35
N GLU A 637 -3.08 -3.69 0.86
CA GLU A 637 -2.50 -3.23 2.12
C GLU A 637 -2.97 -4.09 3.29
N ALA A 638 -4.24 -4.47 3.34
CA ALA A 638 -4.75 -5.35 4.40
C ALA A 638 -4.02 -6.71 4.42
N LYS A 639 -3.71 -7.29 3.25
CA LYS A 639 -2.92 -8.52 3.15
C LYS A 639 -1.47 -8.32 3.58
N SER A 640 -0.89 -7.17 3.28
CA SER A 640 0.47 -6.81 3.71
C SER A 640 0.54 -6.63 5.23
N LEU A 641 -0.42 -5.95 5.85
CA LEU A 641 -0.52 -5.82 7.31
C LEU A 641 -0.67 -7.18 8.01
N GLN A 642 -1.51 -8.07 7.46
CA GLN A 642 -1.64 -9.44 7.96
C GLN A 642 -0.34 -10.25 7.85
N SER A 643 0.55 -9.89 6.91
CA SER A 643 1.81 -10.61 6.69
C SER A 643 2.97 -10.06 7.52
N TYR A 644 3.03 -8.75 7.71
CA TYR A 644 4.21 -8.06 8.25
C TYR A 644 3.97 -7.30 9.56
N TRP A 645 2.73 -6.89 9.87
CA TRP A 645 2.41 -6.29 11.16
C TRP A 645 1.88 -7.32 12.15
N GLN A 646 1.06 -8.27 11.68
CA GLN A 646 0.43 -9.29 12.51
C GLN A 646 1.30 -10.55 12.50
N VAL A 647 2.22 -10.67 13.46
CA VAL A 647 3.24 -11.71 13.48
C VAL A 647 2.67 -13.02 14.01
N HIS A 648 2.37 -13.92 13.08
CA HIS A 648 1.93 -15.27 13.38
C HIS A 648 3.10 -16.16 13.81
N PRO A 649 2.89 -17.14 14.72
CA PRO A 649 3.96 -18.06 15.13
C PRO A 649 4.46 -18.98 14.01
N ASP A 650 3.68 -19.18 12.94
CA ASP A 650 4.06 -19.89 11.71
C ASP A 650 4.52 -18.94 10.59
N SER A 651 4.59 -17.63 10.85
CA SER A 651 5.11 -16.65 9.89
C SER A 651 6.63 -16.75 9.78
N ASN A 652 7.12 -16.74 8.54
CA ASN A 652 8.54 -16.62 8.25
C ASN A 652 8.99 -15.16 8.04
N ALA A 653 8.14 -14.18 8.37
CA ALA A 653 8.46 -12.76 8.22
C ALA A 653 9.63 -12.34 9.13
N TYR A 654 9.61 -12.73 10.41
CA TYR A 654 10.62 -12.35 11.39
C TYR A 654 11.32 -13.55 12.02
N PRO A 655 12.59 -13.42 12.44
CA PRO A 655 13.28 -14.47 13.20
C PRO A 655 12.63 -14.76 14.56
N PRO A 656 12.78 -15.98 15.12
CA PRO A 656 12.22 -16.38 16.42
C PRO A 656 12.65 -15.52 17.62
N GLU A 657 13.76 -14.78 17.52
CA GLU A 657 14.27 -13.85 18.52
C GLU A 657 13.32 -12.69 18.74
N TYR A 658 12.59 -12.30 17.70
CA TYR A 658 11.54 -11.30 17.80
C TYR A 658 10.36 -11.93 18.55
N GLN A 659 10.20 -11.54 19.81
CA GLN A 659 9.29 -12.22 20.75
C GLN A 659 7.90 -11.60 20.79
N HIS A 660 7.63 -10.60 19.97
CA HIS A 660 6.33 -9.97 19.87
C HIS A 660 5.51 -10.56 18.73
N ASP A 661 4.20 -10.66 18.94
CA ASP A 661 3.27 -11.09 17.90
C ASP A 661 2.79 -9.90 17.03
N ILE A 662 3.32 -8.70 17.23
CA ILE A 662 3.00 -7.50 16.45
C ILE A 662 4.29 -6.73 16.09
N ALA A 663 4.37 -6.17 14.87
CA ALA A 663 5.31 -5.11 14.55
C ALA A 663 4.64 -3.74 14.77
N GLY A 664 5.31 -2.83 15.47
CA GLY A 664 4.81 -1.48 15.70
C GLY A 664 5.10 -0.56 14.51
N ILE A 665 6.38 -0.24 14.31
CA ILE A 665 6.85 0.55 13.16
C ILE A 665 7.69 -0.36 12.26
N VAL A 666 7.33 -0.42 10.97
CA VAL A 666 8.10 -1.11 9.94
C VAL A 666 8.82 -0.06 9.10
N TRP A 667 10.13 -0.21 9.02
CA TRP A 667 11.04 0.60 8.20
C TRP A 667 11.64 -0.27 7.08
N ASP A 668 12.28 0.37 6.10
CA ASP A 668 13.12 -0.33 5.11
C ASP A 668 14.21 -1.19 5.75
N ARG A 669 14.72 -0.77 6.92
CA ARG A 669 15.93 -1.30 7.56
C ARG A 669 15.79 -1.65 9.03
N LEU A 670 14.59 -1.51 9.57
CA LEU A 670 14.29 -1.73 10.98
C LEU A 670 12.81 -2.12 11.14
N VAL A 671 12.51 -3.00 12.09
CA VAL A 671 11.17 -3.31 12.56
C VAL A 671 11.22 -3.23 14.08
N GLU A 672 10.30 -2.51 14.70
CA GLU A 672 10.31 -2.25 16.14
C GLU A 672 8.95 -2.51 16.79
N HIS A 673 8.96 -3.08 17.98
CA HIS A 673 7.80 -3.15 18.86
C HIS A 673 7.69 -1.87 19.72
N HIS A 674 7.39 -0.74 19.07
CA HIS A 674 6.96 0.48 19.74
C HIS A 674 6.11 1.35 18.81
N SER A 675 5.56 2.42 19.35
CA SER A 675 4.97 3.52 18.58
C SER A 675 5.78 4.81 18.79
N PHE A 676 5.54 5.83 17.97
CA PHE A 676 6.17 7.15 18.13
C PHE A 676 5.82 7.83 19.46
N PHE A 677 4.78 7.38 20.17
CA PHE A 677 4.28 7.97 21.41
C PHE A 677 4.30 7.03 22.62
N GLY A 678 4.82 5.80 22.48
CA GLY A 678 4.94 4.88 23.61
C GLY A 678 5.25 3.44 23.22
N LYS A 679 5.76 2.67 24.19
CA LYS A 679 6.11 1.25 24.02
C LYS A 679 5.09 0.28 24.62
N GLN A 680 4.09 0.82 25.31
CA GLN A 680 3.05 0.05 25.96
C GLN A 680 2.30 -0.75 24.89
N PRO A 681 2.07 -2.07 25.08
CA PRO A 681 1.32 -2.87 24.14
C PRO A 681 -0.01 -2.24 23.71
N PHE A 682 -0.74 -1.56 24.62
CA PHE A 682 -1.99 -0.93 24.21
C PHE A 682 -1.84 0.19 23.18
N PHE A 683 -0.71 0.90 23.14
CA PHE A 683 -0.39 1.83 22.06
C PHE A 683 -0.05 1.09 20.77
N VAL A 684 0.82 0.08 20.84
CA VAL A 684 1.31 -0.68 19.68
C VAL A 684 0.18 -1.44 18.97
N TYR A 685 -0.74 -2.07 19.71
CA TYR A 685 -1.92 -2.70 19.10
C TYR A 685 -2.98 -1.68 18.68
N GLY A 686 -3.24 -0.66 19.50
CA GLY A 686 -4.33 0.29 19.24
C GLY A 686 -4.11 1.15 17.99
N ILE A 687 -2.86 1.50 17.68
CA ILE A 687 -2.53 2.25 16.46
C ILE A 687 -2.78 1.45 15.18
N GLN A 688 -2.91 0.12 15.28
CA GLN A 688 -3.32 -0.75 14.17
C GLN A 688 -4.84 -0.96 14.09
N LEU A 689 -5.63 -0.21 14.87
CA LEU A 689 -7.10 -0.19 14.81
C LEU A 689 -7.67 1.21 14.61
N ILE A 690 -6.84 2.25 14.61
CA ILE A 690 -7.28 3.61 14.37
C ILE A 690 -7.34 3.89 12.84
N PRO A 691 -8.43 4.44 12.32
CA PRO A 691 -9.73 4.69 12.95
C PRO A 691 -10.64 3.45 12.98
N ILE A 692 -11.62 3.44 13.91
CA ILE A 692 -12.65 2.39 13.98
C ILE A 692 -13.68 2.59 12.87
N THR A 693 -13.47 1.91 11.76
CA THR A 693 -14.38 1.83 10.60
C THR A 693 -14.60 0.36 10.20
N PRO A 694 -15.48 0.04 9.24
CA PRO A 694 -15.70 -1.35 8.82
C PRO A 694 -14.44 -2.04 8.29
N VAL A 695 -13.41 -1.28 7.86
CA VAL A 695 -12.16 -1.84 7.34
C VAL A 695 -11.36 -2.61 8.40
N VAL A 696 -11.62 -2.37 9.70
CA VAL A 696 -11.01 -3.15 10.79
C VAL A 696 -11.34 -4.64 10.66
N HIS A 697 -12.53 -5.00 10.18
CA HIS A 697 -12.90 -6.40 9.92
C HIS A 697 -12.10 -7.03 8.77
N ILE A 698 -11.55 -6.22 7.88
CA ILE A 698 -10.76 -6.66 6.73
C ILE A 698 -9.27 -6.72 7.12
N ALA A 699 -8.81 -5.73 7.90
CA ALA A 699 -7.43 -5.60 8.33
C ALA A 699 -7.01 -6.69 9.33
N ILE A 700 -7.86 -6.97 10.32
CA ILE A 700 -7.48 -7.75 11.49
C ILE A 700 -7.70 -9.25 11.28
N ASP A 701 -6.63 -10.03 11.37
CA ASP A 701 -6.70 -11.48 11.46
C ASP A 701 -7.13 -11.90 12.88
N LEU A 702 -8.17 -12.73 12.95
CA LEU A 702 -8.76 -13.13 14.23
C LEU A 702 -7.91 -14.16 15.00
N HIS A 703 -7.10 -14.96 14.30
CA HIS A 703 -6.19 -15.89 14.95
C HIS A 703 -5.06 -15.12 15.64
N TRP A 704 -4.48 -14.12 14.96
CA TRP A 704 -3.52 -13.19 15.53
C TRP A 704 -4.12 -12.45 16.73
N LEU A 705 -5.29 -11.84 16.57
CA LEU A 705 -5.91 -11.06 17.63
C LEU A 705 -6.20 -11.90 18.87
N ARG A 706 -6.70 -13.13 18.70
CA ARG A 706 -6.99 -14.02 19.84
C ARG A 706 -5.74 -14.36 20.66
N LYS A 707 -4.56 -14.37 20.03
CA LYS A 707 -3.27 -14.58 20.70
C LYS A 707 -2.76 -13.31 21.40
N GLY A 708 -2.80 -12.16 20.75
CA GLY A 708 -2.24 -10.89 21.29
C GLY A 708 -3.14 -10.15 22.26
N PHE A 709 -4.47 -10.33 22.17
CA PHE A 709 -5.44 -9.59 22.98
C PHE A 709 -5.23 -9.68 24.50
N PRO A 710 -4.85 -10.83 25.10
CA PRO A 710 -4.52 -10.89 26.53
C PRO A 710 -3.36 -9.96 26.94
N THR A 711 -2.33 -9.82 26.10
CA THR A 711 -1.20 -8.91 26.32
C THR A 711 -1.67 -7.46 26.30
N TRP A 712 -2.49 -7.12 25.31
CA TRP A 712 -3.10 -5.80 25.18
C TRP A 712 -3.96 -5.47 26.41
N GLN A 713 -4.90 -6.34 26.76
CA GLN A 713 -5.82 -6.16 27.88
C GLN A 713 -5.06 -5.99 29.21
N LYS A 714 -4.04 -6.82 29.44
CA LYS A 714 -3.18 -6.71 30.62
C LYS A 714 -2.46 -5.37 30.66
N SER A 715 -1.88 -4.93 29.55
CA SER A 715 -1.16 -3.66 29.49
C SER A 715 -2.08 -2.47 29.78
N CYS A 716 -3.29 -2.45 29.23
CA CYS A 716 -4.27 -1.39 29.52
C CYS A 716 -4.73 -1.44 30.99
N SER A 717 -4.92 -2.62 31.57
CA SER A 717 -5.29 -2.76 32.99
C SER A 717 -4.19 -2.29 33.95
N GLN A 718 -2.92 -2.47 33.58
CA GLN A 718 -1.77 -2.06 34.39
C GLN A 718 -1.56 -0.55 34.40
N ASP A 719 -1.88 0.13 33.29
CA ASP A 719 -1.77 1.58 33.14
C ASP A 719 -3.11 2.18 32.72
N ARG A 720 -4.13 1.94 33.57
CA ARG A 720 -5.53 2.21 33.24
C ARG A 720 -5.80 3.69 32.97
N SER A 721 -5.24 4.58 33.80
CA SER A 721 -5.42 6.03 33.64
C SER A 721 -4.86 6.48 32.29
N LEU A 722 -3.64 6.09 31.91
CA LEU A 722 -3.09 6.46 30.61
C LEU A 722 -3.87 5.82 29.45
N CYS A 723 -4.30 4.57 29.58
CA CYS A 723 -5.09 3.88 28.55
C CYS A 723 -6.46 4.55 28.30
N GLU A 724 -7.12 5.02 29.35
CA GLU A 724 -8.41 5.75 29.27
C GLU A 724 -8.21 7.20 28.82
N GLU A 725 -7.27 7.94 29.42
CA GLU A 725 -6.98 9.36 29.10
C GLU A 725 -6.46 9.55 27.67
N SER A 726 -5.74 8.57 27.12
CA SER A 726 -5.31 8.60 25.71
C SER A 726 -6.42 8.21 24.72
N GLY A 727 -7.51 7.62 25.22
CA GLY A 727 -8.60 7.08 24.40
C GLY A 727 -8.38 5.66 23.85
N PHE A 728 -7.21 5.05 24.11
CA PHE A 728 -6.82 3.76 23.54
C PHE A 728 -7.63 2.57 24.07
N VAL A 729 -8.29 2.74 25.23
CA VAL A 729 -9.27 1.78 25.74
C VAL A 729 -10.40 1.50 24.73
N SER A 730 -10.77 2.48 23.90
CA SER A 730 -11.82 2.31 22.88
C SER A 730 -11.41 1.34 21.77
N PHE A 731 -10.14 1.36 21.34
CA PHE A 731 -9.60 0.41 20.36
C PHE A 731 -9.50 -1.00 20.95
N MET A 732 -9.13 -1.13 22.23
CA MET A 732 -9.13 -2.41 22.92
C MET A 732 -10.55 -3.00 22.97
N ILE A 733 -11.57 -2.20 23.26
CA ILE A 733 -12.97 -2.66 23.26
C ILE A 733 -13.45 -3.03 21.85
N ALA A 734 -13.07 -2.26 20.83
CA ALA A 734 -13.35 -2.61 19.43
C ALA A 734 -12.71 -3.95 19.06
N ALA A 735 -11.45 -4.18 19.43
CA ALA A 735 -10.78 -5.46 19.25
C ALA A 735 -11.48 -6.59 20.03
N GLN A 736 -11.90 -6.32 21.27
CA GLN A 736 -12.66 -7.28 22.07
C GLN A 736 -13.96 -7.69 21.36
N ALA A 737 -14.63 -6.78 20.64
CA ALA A 737 -15.86 -7.09 19.92
C ALA A 737 -15.68 -8.10 18.79
N LEU A 738 -14.47 -8.20 18.22
CA LEU A 738 -14.13 -9.21 17.22
C LEU A 738 -13.96 -10.62 17.83
N LEU A 739 -13.72 -10.71 19.14
CA LEU A 739 -13.54 -11.97 19.87
C LEU A 739 -14.77 -12.36 20.70
N ASN A 740 -15.37 -11.39 21.39
CA ASN A 740 -16.50 -11.54 22.29
C ASN A 740 -17.33 -10.24 22.31
N LYS A 741 -18.35 -10.23 21.45
CA LYS A 741 -19.28 -9.12 21.27
C LYS A 741 -19.97 -8.68 22.57
N GLU A 742 -20.46 -9.62 23.38
CA GLU A 742 -21.25 -9.29 24.57
C GLU A 742 -20.38 -8.68 25.68
N ALA A 743 -19.15 -9.18 25.86
CA ALA A 743 -18.20 -8.59 26.79
C ALA A 743 -17.79 -7.18 26.36
N ALA A 744 -17.51 -6.97 25.06
CA ALA A 744 -17.19 -5.66 24.52
C ALA A 744 -18.36 -4.68 24.63
N TRP A 745 -19.60 -5.15 24.44
CA TRP A 745 -20.80 -4.32 24.56
C TRP A 745 -20.96 -3.80 25.98
N LYS A 746 -20.82 -4.68 26.98
CA LYS A 746 -20.83 -4.27 28.39
C LYS A 746 -19.71 -3.27 28.69
N ALA A 747 -18.49 -3.54 28.24
CA ALA A 747 -17.35 -2.65 28.46
C ALA A 747 -17.55 -1.27 27.81
N ALA A 748 -18.12 -1.21 26.60
CA ALA A 748 -18.40 0.04 25.91
C ALA A 748 -19.42 0.91 26.69
N LEU A 749 -20.45 0.30 27.28
CA LEU A 749 -21.46 1.01 28.08
C LEU A 749 -20.92 1.56 29.41
N GLU A 750 -19.81 1.02 29.91
CA GLU A 750 -19.17 1.47 31.15
C GLU A 750 -18.15 2.60 30.91
N LEU A 751 -17.85 2.95 29.65
CA LEU A 751 -16.90 4.02 29.33
C LEU A 751 -17.50 5.40 29.59
N ASP A 752 -16.68 6.27 30.20
CA ASP A 752 -17.00 7.68 30.33
C ASP A 752 -16.79 8.43 29.00
N GLN A 753 -17.61 9.46 28.74
CA GLN A 753 -17.54 10.25 27.51
C GLN A 753 -16.20 10.99 27.35
N SER A 754 -15.47 11.24 28.44
CA SER A 754 -14.13 11.86 28.43
C SER A 754 -13.10 11.08 27.62
N VAL A 755 -13.27 9.75 27.44
CA VAL A 755 -12.43 8.92 26.56
C VAL A 755 -12.42 9.43 25.11
N PHE A 756 -13.48 10.12 24.70
CA PHE A 756 -13.66 10.69 23.36
C PHE A 756 -13.50 12.22 23.33
N ALA A 757 -12.93 12.82 24.37
CA ALA A 757 -12.71 14.26 24.44
C ALA A 757 -11.69 14.72 23.39
N ALA A 758 -11.75 16.00 23.02
CA ALA A 758 -10.84 16.59 22.03
C ALA A 758 -9.36 16.51 22.47
N SER A 759 -9.09 16.48 23.78
CA SER A 759 -7.75 16.35 24.36
C SER A 759 -7.15 14.94 24.26
N CYS A 760 -7.97 13.92 23.96
CA CYS A 760 -7.54 12.53 23.91
C CYS A 760 -7.00 12.20 22.52
N ALA A 761 -5.67 12.14 22.36
CA ALA A 761 -5.03 11.99 21.06
C ALA A 761 -5.50 10.77 20.24
N GLY A 762 -5.78 9.64 20.89
CA GLY A 762 -6.36 8.46 20.25
C GLY A 762 -7.89 8.55 20.10
N GLY A 763 -8.57 9.02 21.14
CA GLY A 763 -10.04 8.99 21.23
C GLY A 763 -10.79 10.10 20.51
N ASN A 764 -10.15 11.24 20.22
CA ASN A 764 -10.81 12.44 19.69
C ASN A 764 -11.50 12.22 18.32
N GLY A 765 -10.93 11.35 17.48
CA GLY A 765 -11.47 10.93 16.19
C GLY A 765 -12.54 9.83 16.27
N ASN A 766 -12.91 9.39 17.46
CA ASN A 766 -13.92 8.36 17.70
C ASN A 766 -15.05 8.89 18.59
N SER A 767 -16.10 8.10 18.80
CA SER A 767 -17.20 8.45 19.69
C SER A 767 -17.79 7.21 20.36
N LEU A 768 -18.52 7.39 21.47
CA LEU A 768 -19.23 6.30 22.14
C LEU A 768 -20.25 5.66 21.18
N THR A 769 -21.00 6.48 20.45
CA THR A 769 -21.96 6.02 19.44
C THR A 769 -21.30 5.14 18.37
N ASN A 770 -20.13 5.57 17.84
CA ASN A 770 -19.42 4.76 16.85
C ASN A 770 -18.88 3.45 17.44
N LEU A 771 -18.35 3.49 18.66
CA LEU A 771 -17.89 2.28 19.34
C LEU A 771 -19.03 1.29 19.55
N LEU A 772 -20.16 1.73 20.12
CA LEU A 772 -21.36 0.90 20.30
C LEU A 772 -21.84 0.35 18.96
N HIS A 773 -21.94 1.19 17.93
CA HIS A 773 -22.33 0.74 16.60
C HIS A 773 -21.38 -0.33 16.06
N PHE A 774 -20.07 -0.13 16.16
CA PHE A 774 -19.06 -1.11 15.73
C PHE A 774 -19.23 -2.43 16.49
N VAL A 775 -19.31 -2.38 17.83
CA VAL A 775 -19.51 -3.59 18.65
C VAL A 775 -20.80 -4.31 18.26
N ALA A 776 -21.91 -3.60 18.08
CA ALA A 776 -23.18 -4.18 17.66
C ALA A 776 -23.12 -4.78 16.24
N SER A 777 -22.23 -4.29 15.39
CA SER A 777 -22.03 -4.78 14.02
C SER A 777 -21.07 -5.95 13.92
N SER A 778 -20.21 -6.16 14.93
CA SER A 778 -19.33 -7.32 14.97
C SER A 778 -20.13 -8.62 15.03
N GLN A 779 -19.74 -9.60 14.21
CA GLN A 779 -20.34 -10.93 14.22
C GLN A 779 -19.81 -11.73 15.41
N SER A 780 -20.71 -12.34 16.19
CA SER A 780 -20.33 -13.31 17.22
C SER A 780 -19.89 -14.60 16.52
N ILE A 781 -18.63 -15.02 16.71
CA ILE A 781 -18.20 -16.32 16.20
C ILE A 781 -18.66 -17.41 17.18
N THR A 782 -19.71 -18.13 16.79
CA THR A 782 -19.85 -19.54 17.16
C THR A 782 -18.92 -20.34 16.24
N VAL A 783 -17.93 -21.02 16.82
CA VAL A 783 -17.01 -21.88 16.08
C VAL A 783 -17.82 -23.02 15.46
N VAL A 784 -18.03 -22.99 14.15
CA VAL A 784 -18.46 -24.17 13.38
C VAL A 784 -17.19 -24.82 12.82
N PRO A 785 -16.94 -26.13 13.03
CA PRO A 785 -15.81 -26.83 12.45
C PRO A 785 -15.75 -26.67 10.93
N ALA A 786 -14.53 -26.66 10.39
CA ALA A 786 -14.19 -26.30 9.01
C ALA A 786 -14.75 -27.19 7.89
N GLU A 787 -15.73 -28.05 8.15
CA GLU A 787 -16.26 -29.03 7.19
C GLU A 787 -17.60 -28.65 6.54
N ILE A 788 -18.15 -27.46 6.82
CA ILE A 788 -19.37 -27.01 6.14
C ILE A 788 -19.13 -25.64 5.49
N ARG A 789 -18.43 -25.65 4.35
CA ARG A 789 -18.49 -24.54 3.40
C ARG A 789 -19.87 -24.56 2.75
N TYR A 790 -20.79 -23.72 3.23
CA TYR A 790 -22.04 -23.48 2.55
C TYR A 790 -21.77 -22.88 1.18
N SER A 791 -22.11 -23.63 0.15
CA SER A 791 -22.14 -23.16 -1.21
C SER A 791 -23.33 -22.20 -1.37
N TRP A 792 -23.03 -20.92 -1.59
CA TRP A 792 -23.98 -19.86 -1.92
C TRP A 792 -24.94 -20.15 -3.11
N PRO A 793 -24.72 -21.12 -4.03
CA PRO A 793 -25.70 -21.46 -5.07
C PRO A 793 -27.02 -22.05 -4.55
N ILE A 794 -27.07 -22.65 -3.35
CA ILE A 794 -28.30 -23.32 -2.85
C ILE A 794 -29.33 -22.29 -2.36
N VAL A 795 -28.88 -21.19 -1.77
CA VAL A 795 -29.77 -20.10 -1.33
C VAL A 795 -30.34 -19.36 -2.55
N LEU A 796 -29.52 -19.10 -3.56
CA LEU A 796 -29.96 -18.51 -4.83
C LEU A 796 -30.93 -19.43 -5.59
N MET A 797 -30.70 -20.74 -5.60
CA MET A 797 -31.67 -21.72 -6.13
C MET A 797 -32.97 -21.72 -5.34
N GLY A 798 -32.91 -21.61 -4.00
CA GLY A 798 -34.10 -21.50 -3.15
C GLY A 798 -34.93 -20.25 -3.45
N TRP A 799 -34.28 -19.10 -3.65
CA TRP A 799 -34.93 -17.84 -4.02
C TRP A 799 -35.45 -17.85 -5.46
N LEU A 800 -34.72 -18.43 -6.41
CA LEU A 800 -35.19 -18.62 -7.79
C LEU A 800 -36.39 -19.57 -7.86
N VAL A 801 -36.37 -20.66 -7.10
CA VAL A 801 -37.51 -21.59 -7.02
C VAL A 801 -38.72 -20.91 -6.36
N LEU A 802 -38.52 -20.12 -5.31
CA LEU A 802 -39.61 -19.34 -4.69
C LEU A 802 -40.16 -18.25 -5.62
N CYS A 803 -39.31 -17.56 -6.39
CA CYS A 803 -39.74 -16.60 -7.40
C CYS A 803 -40.48 -17.26 -8.55
N VAL A 804 -40.02 -18.42 -9.04
CA VAL A 804 -40.69 -19.18 -10.10
C VAL A 804 -42.03 -19.73 -9.61
N ILE A 805 -42.11 -20.20 -8.36
CA ILE A 805 -43.37 -20.63 -7.75
C ILE A 805 -44.33 -19.43 -7.58
N ALA A 806 -43.84 -18.26 -7.16
CA ALA A 806 -44.66 -17.05 -7.04
C ALA A 806 -45.18 -16.56 -8.41
N VAL A 807 -44.34 -16.61 -9.45
CA VAL A 807 -44.72 -16.25 -10.82
C VAL A 807 -45.71 -17.26 -11.40
N LEU A 808 -45.53 -18.57 -11.15
CA LEU A 808 -46.48 -19.60 -11.56
C LEU A 808 -47.81 -19.47 -10.82
N MET A 809 -47.81 -19.16 -9.51
CA MET A 809 -49.02 -18.90 -8.75
C MET A 809 -49.76 -17.65 -9.27
N LEU A 810 -49.05 -16.61 -9.68
CA LEU A 810 -49.64 -15.43 -10.32
C LEU A 810 -50.17 -15.72 -11.73
N PHE A 811 -49.55 -16.65 -12.47
CA PHE A 811 -50.01 -17.10 -13.80
C PHE A 811 -51.27 -17.98 -13.71
N PHE A 812 -51.39 -18.83 -12.69
CA PHE A 812 -52.58 -19.65 -12.45
C PHE A 812 -53.72 -18.92 -11.71
N ALA A 813 -53.44 -17.77 -11.09
CA ALA A 813 -54.44 -16.95 -10.39
C ALA A 813 -55.22 -15.97 -11.30
N GLY A 814 -55.06 -16.04 -12.63
CA GLY A 814 -56.03 -15.44 -13.56
C GLY A 814 -56.08 -13.91 -13.58
N TYR A 815 -54.95 -13.21 -13.44
CA TYR A 815 -54.86 -11.78 -13.71
C TYR A 815 -54.09 -11.52 -15.01
N GLY A 816 -54.81 -11.51 -16.13
CA GLY A 816 -54.29 -11.03 -17.41
C GLY A 816 -54.55 -9.54 -17.58
N SER A 817 -53.60 -8.67 -17.20
CA SER A 817 -53.35 -7.38 -17.87
C SER A 817 -52.03 -6.70 -17.43
N ALA A 818 -51.07 -6.65 -18.36
CA ALA A 818 -50.00 -5.66 -18.57
C ALA A 818 -49.13 -5.15 -17.38
N ILE A 819 -48.05 -5.86 -17.07
CA ILE A 819 -46.77 -5.25 -16.65
C ILE A 819 -45.86 -5.24 -17.89
N ARG A 820 -45.64 -4.06 -18.49
CA ARG A 820 -44.53 -3.84 -19.43
C ARG A 820 -43.27 -3.55 -18.63
N MET A 821 -42.48 -4.57 -18.35
CA MET A 821 -41.05 -4.43 -18.07
C MET A 821 -40.31 -4.70 -19.38
N VAL A 822 -39.55 -3.70 -19.82
CA VAL A 822 -38.61 -3.81 -20.94
C VAL A 822 -37.44 -4.68 -20.45
N CYS A 823 -37.50 -5.98 -20.73
CA CYS A 823 -36.32 -6.83 -20.75
C CYS A 823 -35.77 -6.81 -22.17
N CYS A 824 -34.60 -6.20 -22.36
CA CYS A 824 -33.78 -6.43 -23.54
C CYS A 824 -33.39 -7.90 -23.54
N ASN A 825 -34.00 -8.69 -24.43
CA ASN A 825 -33.52 -10.04 -24.70
C ASN A 825 -32.68 -10.00 -25.98
N TRP A 826 -31.40 -10.33 -25.82
CA TRP A 826 -30.61 -10.91 -26.90
C TRP A 826 -31.22 -12.29 -27.14
N ASP A 827 -31.93 -12.47 -28.25
CA ASP A 827 -31.67 -13.68 -29.01
C ASP A 827 -32.06 -13.58 -30.49
N SER A 828 -31.28 -14.35 -31.23
CA SER A 828 -31.24 -14.49 -32.66
C SER A 828 -32.46 -15.21 -33.25
N GLN A 829 -32.67 -14.92 -34.54
CA GLN A 829 -33.45 -15.66 -35.54
C GLN A 829 -34.90 -15.23 -35.83
N ALA A 830 -34.99 -14.58 -37.00
CA ALA A 830 -35.95 -14.80 -38.07
C ALA A 830 -37.44 -14.45 -37.85
N ALA A 831 -37.85 -13.34 -38.47
CA ALA A 831 -39.18 -13.24 -39.09
C ALA A 831 -39.09 -12.48 -40.42
N TRP A 832 -39.60 -13.11 -41.48
CA TRP A 832 -40.07 -12.44 -42.69
C TRP A 832 -41.61 -12.48 -42.63
N LEU A 833 -42.24 -11.30 -42.78
CA LEU A 833 -43.55 -10.95 -43.39
C LEU A 833 -44.80 -11.80 -43.05
N SER A 834 -46.02 -11.29 -42.87
CA SER A 834 -46.65 -9.96 -42.96
C SER A 834 -48.15 -10.14 -42.64
N GLU A 835 -48.84 -9.03 -42.31
CA GLU A 835 -50.31 -8.77 -42.48
C GLU A 835 -51.26 -9.60 -41.58
N GLU A 836 -52.37 -9.13 -40.98
CA GLU A 836 -53.35 -8.03 -41.14
C GLU A 836 -53.79 -7.58 -39.71
N GLU A 837 -53.96 -6.30 -39.38
CA GLU A 837 -55.17 -5.44 -39.51
C GLU A 837 -56.48 -5.97 -38.89
N ASP A 838 -56.96 -5.27 -37.84
CA ASP A 838 -58.34 -4.77 -37.59
C ASP A 838 -58.62 -4.65 -36.07
N GLU A 839 -58.62 -3.42 -35.53
CA GLU A 839 -59.80 -2.56 -35.22
C GLU A 839 -60.68 -3.06 -34.05
N ILE A 840 -60.49 -2.50 -32.85
CA ILE A 840 -61.34 -1.47 -32.18
C ILE A 840 -62.66 -2.05 -31.62
N GLU A 841 -62.84 -1.99 -30.29
CA GLU A 841 -63.90 -1.20 -29.66
C GLU A 841 -63.77 -1.18 -28.12
N VAL A 842 -64.07 0.00 -27.57
CA VAL A 842 -64.05 0.38 -26.16
C VAL A 842 -65.50 0.42 -25.68
N ASN A 843 -65.82 -0.13 -24.50
CA ASN A 843 -66.59 0.57 -23.46
C ASN A 843 -66.97 -0.31 -22.25
N ASP A 844 -67.16 0.41 -21.15
CA ASP A 844 -67.94 0.10 -19.94
C ASP A 844 -67.28 -0.70 -18.80
N MET A 845 -66.77 0.05 -17.82
CA MET A 845 -66.93 -0.27 -16.40
C MET A 845 -68.43 -0.17 -16.04
N PRO A 846 -68.97 -0.95 -15.08
CA PRO A 846 -69.09 -0.40 -13.73
C PRO A 846 -69.20 -1.39 -12.54
N ILE A 847 -68.98 -0.81 -11.33
CA ILE A 847 -69.64 -1.09 -10.04
C ILE A 847 -69.11 -2.21 -9.11
N CYS A 848 -68.87 -1.80 -7.87
CA CYS A 848 -68.57 -2.57 -6.67
C CYS A 848 -69.78 -3.33 -6.10
N THR A 849 -69.55 -4.48 -5.46
CA THR A 849 -70.43 -5.07 -4.43
C THR A 849 -69.64 -5.79 -3.34
N GLU A 850 -70.23 -5.82 -2.14
CA GLU A 850 -69.72 -6.10 -0.79
C GLU A 850 -69.74 -7.59 -0.32
N LEU A 851 -69.08 -7.81 0.85
CA LEU A 851 -69.39 -8.75 1.98
C LEU A 851 -68.66 -10.11 2.18
N SER A 852 -67.72 -10.11 3.14
CA SER A 852 -67.55 -10.93 4.39
C SER A 852 -67.82 -12.46 4.49
N PHE A 853 -66.93 -13.22 5.16
CA PHE A 853 -67.09 -13.86 6.51
C PHE A 853 -65.98 -14.90 6.86
N GLY A 854 -65.30 -14.72 8.02
CA GLY A 854 -65.14 -15.72 9.11
C GLY A 854 -64.04 -16.84 9.12
N PRO A 855 -63.61 -17.35 10.32
CA PRO A 855 -62.29 -17.96 10.57
C PRO A 855 -62.27 -19.40 11.16
N GLY A 856 -61.08 -20.02 11.31
CA GLY A 856 -60.79 -21.06 12.33
C GLY A 856 -59.82 -22.20 11.94
N HIS A 857 -58.75 -22.42 12.74
CA HIS A 857 -58.44 -23.68 13.46
C HIS A 857 -57.01 -23.72 14.09
N GLU A 858 -56.95 -24.13 15.36
CA GLU A 858 -55.78 -24.53 16.17
C GLU A 858 -55.39 -26.01 15.95
N PHE A 859 -54.16 -26.44 16.31
CA PHE A 859 -53.89 -27.61 17.18
C PHE A 859 -52.42 -27.70 17.67
N GLU A 860 -52.26 -28.28 18.87
CA GLU A 860 -51.11 -28.36 19.79
C GLU A 860 -50.12 -29.55 19.62
N SER A 861 -48.94 -29.37 20.24
CA SER A 861 -48.16 -30.29 21.12
C SER A 861 -47.14 -31.35 20.60
N ALA A 862 -45.89 -31.12 21.05
CA ALA A 862 -44.93 -31.99 21.77
C ALA A 862 -44.63 -33.45 21.33
N HIS A 863 -43.33 -33.77 21.16
CA HIS A 863 -42.59 -34.70 22.03
C HIS A 863 -41.07 -34.72 21.79
N THR A 864 -40.35 -34.80 22.90
CA THR A 864 -38.91 -35.03 23.14
C THR A 864 -38.42 -36.44 22.80
N LEU A 865 -37.14 -36.59 22.41
CA LEU A 865 -36.33 -37.77 22.77
C LEU A 865 -34.82 -37.45 22.73
N SER A 866 -34.17 -37.71 23.87
CA SER A 866 -32.72 -37.76 24.06
C SER A 866 -32.19 -39.18 23.77
N ALA A 867 -30.91 -39.30 23.42
CA ALA A 867 -29.95 -40.19 24.09
C ALA A 867 -28.62 -40.31 23.32
N ALA A 868 -27.55 -40.31 24.11
CA ALA A 868 -26.16 -40.47 23.73
C ALA A 868 -25.76 -41.92 23.43
N THR A 869 -24.67 -42.12 22.68
CA THR A 869 -23.56 -43.08 22.96
C THR A 869 -22.47 -42.97 21.87
N LYS A 870 -21.23 -42.60 22.23
CA LYS A 870 -20.03 -43.42 22.54
C LYS A 870 -19.20 -43.88 21.32
N TYR A 871 -17.98 -43.34 21.28
CA TYR A 871 -16.68 -43.93 20.91
C TYR A 871 -16.65 -45.29 20.18
N GLY A 872 -15.98 -45.27 19.02
CA GLY A 872 -15.41 -46.45 18.35
C GLY A 872 -14.24 -46.02 17.45
N THR A 873 -13.08 -46.59 17.71
CA THR A 873 -11.75 -46.35 17.11
C THR A 873 -11.56 -47.04 15.74
N THR A 874 -10.46 -46.67 15.07
CA THR A 874 -9.78 -47.29 13.89
C THR A 874 -10.50 -47.12 12.54
N SER A 875 -9.88 -46.67 11.45
CA SER A 875 -8.47 -46.66 11.01
C SER A 875 -8.08 -45.36 10.30
#